data_AF-A0A2I1D235-F1
#
_entry.id   AF-A0A2I1D235-F1
#
_cell.length_a   1.000
_cell.length_b   1.000
_cell.length_c   1.000
_cell.angle_alpha   90.00
_cell.angle_beta   90.00
_cell.angle_gamma   90.00
#
_symmetry.space_group_name_H-M   'P 1'
#
loop_
_entity.id
_entity.type
_entity.pdbx_description
1 polymer ?
#
loop_
_entity_poly.entity_id
_entity_poly.type
_entity_poly.pdbx_seq_one_letter_code
_entity_poly.pdbx_strand_id
1 'polypeptide(L)'
;MKHLDRILKHVHHKDHHHHHHHHHQEHQKPQSQSTSPAAPPPESHPTGPRHVFAHFIIGNTYSTTPEQWEFDISEAKKAHIDGFALNIAPQDHHTDQSLHAAYDIAERLGGFSLFLSFDYASGGPWPADRVISTINTYKHRAAQFRWQGRPMVSTFEGPGNVGDWPNIKHATGCMFIPDWTSLSPGGIGGVLDTIDGAFSWDAWPVGAQGKTTASDEAWSKAIAGKPYMMPVSPWFYTNLPQWNKNWLWRGDDLWHDRWKQVIDFQPPLVQILSWNDYGESHYIGPIYEAGLPEGSSRYVSSCPHDAWRVLLPYYIDAYKRQGGAADLNNPRYPVSFTEKIVYWYRRTPGHCGNSDGTTGNNPGSGQPALAPSELSQDRVFVTVAVVKPSELHVQIGYATPTVLQATQPGINHFSVPFHGQMGPVHFVIVRNHREIATATGPAITDVWISPCLRPASSSLLRIFSSSPLSPFITLASSISISILDLFPLFIYILSLSTLYHPTTMTKKCFSELQTESWRPPVPPLTQPPTTTLPSRSTTENTSPSAASSPGAAISPGDYSQPYCDFMTNNPTTFHANGYRRLSERDAWTNRLQRGGKYYCSRNGSSFIAFSIGKDYRTGNGMAIVAGHIDALTAKLKPVSKLPSKAGYAQLAVAPYASGLGPTWWDRDLSIGGRVIVRDSDSGMVKSKLVKLDWPIARIPTLAQHFGAPSQGPFNKETQMVPIIGVDNSDLFQAPAAADASIKPGDSFASAQPEKLVRVICKELQIHDPDTILSWELELYDSQAARLGGLEKDLIFAGRIDDKLCCYAAQEALLASSDDKATETVKMVGMFDDEEIGSQLRQGAQSNFMSSVFERITEAMAPSADYYGPNLVSQTAANSFFVSSDVIHAVNPNFLNAYLENHSPRLNVGVAVSADSNGHMTTDSVSYGFIQRVAKKCDAKLQVFHIRNDSRSGGTIGPMTSSRLGFRAIDVGIPQLSMHSIRATTGSLDPGLGVQLFKGFFDHFEEVDREFADL
;
A
#
# COMPACT_ATOMS: atom_id res chain seq x y z
N MET A 1 12.69 26.59 1.03
CA MET A 1 11.31 26.82 1.54
C MET A 1 10.96 28.24 2.02
N LYS A 2 11.58 29.33 1.50
CA LYS A 2 11.16 30.74 1.78
C LYS A 2 10.48 31.42 0.57
N HIS A 3 9.56 30.74 -0.11
CA HIS A 3 9.21 31.06 -1.50
C HIS A 3 8.21 32.21 -1.72
N LEU A 4 7.36 32.62 -0.76
CA LEU A 4 6.25 33.57 -1.05
C LEU A 4 6.33 35.00 -0.47
N ASP A 5 7.12 35.25 0.58
CA ASP A 5 7.23 36.57 1.25
C ASP A 5 7.68 37.74 0.35
N ARG A 6 8.19 37.44 -0.85
CA ARG A 6 8.62 38.42 -1.85
C ARG A 6 7.54 38.78 -2.87
N ILE A 7 6.61 37.87 -3.17
CA ILE A 7 5.73 37.98 -4.33
C ILE A 7 4.69 39.10 -4.14
N LEU A 8 4.04 39.15 -2.99
CA LEU A 8 2.75 39.84 -2.89
C LEU A 8 2.84 41.33 -2.50
N LYS A 9 4.03 41.84 -2.12
CA LYS A 9 4.21 43.24 -1.68
C LYS A 9 3.85 44.30 -2.71
N HIS A 10 3.73 43.95 -4.00
CA HIS A 10 3.43 44.87 -5.09
C HIS A 10 2.11 44.57 -5.84
N VAL A 11 1.45 43.44 -5.58
CA VAL A 11 0.27 43.02 -6.37
C VAL A 11 -0.99 43.82 -6.00
N HIS A 12 -1.03 44.46 -4.82
CA HIS A 12 -2.25 45.09 -4.25
C HIS A 12 -2.11 46.56 -3.85
N HIS A 13 -1.04 47.25 -4.26
CA HIS A 13 -0.89 48.67 -3.95
C HIS A 13 -1.81 49.53 -4.83
N LYS A 14 -2.69 50.34 -4.20
CA LYS A 14 -3.28 51.52 -4.86
C LYS A 14 -2.30 52.68 -4.77
N ASP A 15 -2.20 53.44 -5.86
CA ASP A 15 -1.46 54.70 -5.88
C ASP A 15 -2.14 55.76 -4.99
N HIS A 16 -1.41 56.25 -4.00
CA HIS A 16 -1.81 57.40 -3.19
C HIS A 16 -1.03 58.66 -3.60
N HIS A 17 -1.33 59.19 -4.78
CA HIS A 17 -0.93 60.55 -5.14
C HIS A 17 -1.92 61.59 -4.59
N HIS A 18 -1.46 62.44 -3.68
CA HIS A 18 -2.18 63.65 -3.29
C HIS A 18 -2.11 64.71 -4.39
N HIS A 19 -3.27 65.25 -4.80
CA HIS A 19 -3.39 66.67 -5.17
C HIS A 19 -4.83 67.18 -5.01
N HIS A 20 -5.01 68.50 -5.16
CA HIS A 20 -6.05 69.30 -4.48
C HIS A 20 -7.49 69.21 -5.04
N HIS A 21 -8.40 69.66 -4.17
CA HIS A 21 -9.82 70.00 -4.40
C HIS A 21 -10.19 70.53 -5.80
N HIS A 22 -11.43 70.22 -6.22
CA HIS A 22 -12.44 71.26 -6.45
C HIS A 22 -13.87 70.74 -6.19
N HIS A 23 -14.82 71.65 -5.93
CA HIS A 23 -16.24 71.37 -5.68
C HIS A 23 -17.04 71.10 -6.97
N HIS A 24 -18.08 70.24 -6.91
CA HIS A 24 -19.48 70.69 -6.85
C HIS A 24 -20.50 69.55 -6.57
N GLN A 25 -21.79 69.89 -6.51
CA GLN A 25 -22.88 69.07 -5.96
C GLN A 25 -23.77 68.41 -7.03
N GLU A 26 -24.43 67.33 -6.59
CA GLU A 26 -25.80 66.87 -6.91
C GLU A 26 -26.54 67.40 -8.16
N HIS A 27 -27.07 66.48 -8.97
CA HIS A 27 -28.54 66.31 -9.08
C HIS A 27 -28.95 64.98 -9.75
N GLN A 28 -30.19 64.57 -9.52
CA GLN A 28 -30.85 63.41 -10.16
C GLN A 28 -31.72 63.85 -11.34
N LYS A 29 -31.84 63.03 -12.41
CA LYS A 29 -33.11 62.46 -12.94
C LYS A 29 -32.86 61.55 -14.19
N PRO A 30 -33.86 60.75 -14.66
CA PRO A 30 -33.56 59.43 -15.24
C PRO A 30 -33.84 59.26 -16.76
N GLN A 31 -33.34 58.12 -17.26
CA GLN A 31 -33.86 57.28 -18.37
C GLN A 31 -34.35 57.94 -19.66
N SER A 32 -33.62 57.64 -20.75
CA SER A 32 -34.20 57.38 -22.07
C SER A 32 -33.44 56.22 -22.74
N GLN A 33 -34.16 55.33 -23.43
CA GLN A 33 -33.54 54.22 -24.16
C GLN A 33 -32.97 54.72 -25.50
N SER A 34 -31.78 54.25 -25.88
CA SER A 34 -31.23 54.37 -27.23
C SER A 34 -30.36 53.16 -27.54
N THR A 35 -30.58 52.52 -28.68
CA THR A 35 -29.88 51.29 -29.10
C THR A 35 -28.93 51.59 -30.27
N SER A 36 -27.63 51.47 -30.05
CA SER A 36 -26.56 51.49 -31.07
C SER A 36 -25.22 51.10 -30.44
N PRO A 37 -24.27 50.57 -31.22
CA PRO A 37 -24.37 49.35 -32.03
C PRO A 37 -23.48 48.23 -31.43
N ALA A 38 -23.47 47.04 -32.04
CA ALA A 38 -22.62 45.94 -31.57
C ALA A 38 -21.12 46.26 -31.68
N ALA A 39 -20.34 45.83 -30.68
CA ALA A 39 -18.88 45.85 -30.74
C ALA A 39 -18.35 44.88 -31.81
N PRO A 40 -17.17 45.15 -32.41
CA PRO A 40 -16.52 44.19 -33.31
C PRO A 40 -16.17 42.88 -32.58
N PRO A 41 -16.13 41.74 -33.29
CA PRO A 41 -15.76 40.46 -32.68
C PRO A 41 -14.31 40.48 -32.16
N PRO A 42 -13.97 39.68 -31.13
CA PRO A 42 -12.60 39.56 -30.64
C PRO A 42 -11.62 39.11 -31.72
N GLU A 43 -10.38 39.60 -31.64
CA GLU A 43 -9.31 39.17 -32.53
C GLU A 43 -9.00 37.67 -32.37
N SER A 44 -8.64 37.00 -33.47
CA SER A 44 -8.56 35.54 -33.51
C SER A 44 -7.43 34.98 -32.63
N HIS A 45 -7.80 34.22 -31.58
CA HIS A 45 -6.84 33.48 -30.76
C HIS A 45 -5.99 32.50 -31.58
N PRO A 46 -4.71 32.24 -31.21
CA PRO A 46 -3.83 31.37 -31.98
C PRO A 46 -4.34 29.93 -32.13
N THR A 47 -4.39 29.43 -33.36
CA THR A 47 -4.93 28.11 -33.74
C THR A 47 -3.97 26.93 -33.46
N GLY A 48 -3.16 27.03 -32.41
CA GLY A 48 -2.16 26.03 -32.03
C GLY A 48 -2.71 24.85 -31.21
N PRO A 49 -1.92 23.78 -31.02
CA PRO A 49 -2.21 22.75 -30.03
C PRO A 49 -2.12 23.33 -28.62
N ARG A 50 -2.96 22.82 -27.71
CA ARG A 50 -3.04 23.26 -26.31
C ARG A 50 -2.49 22.19 -25.37
N HIS A 51 -1.74 22.63 -24.37
CA HIS A 51 -1.01 21.75 -23.45
C HIS A 51 -1.29 22.09 -21.98
N VAL A 52 -1.29 21.06 -21.13
CA VAL A 52 -1.48 21.13 -19.68
C VAL A 52 -0.29 20.46 -18.99
N PHE A 53 0.31 21.16 -18.04
CA PHE A 53 1.41 20.67 -17.22
C PHE A 53 1.07 20.72 -15.73
N ALA A 54 1.77 19.94 -14.91
CA ALA A 54 1.79 20.14 -13.45
C ALA A 54 3.19 20.57 -12.97
N HIS A 55 3.24 21.46 -12.00
CA HIS A 55 4.48 21.95 -11.38
C HIS A 55 5.04 20.92 -10.39
N PHE A 56 6.28 20.48 -10.58
CA PHE A 56 6.86 19.37 -9.82
C PHE A 56 8.11 19.86 -9.06
N ILE A 57 8.04 19.88 -7.73
CA ILE A 57 9.11 20.34 -6.84
C ILE A 57 10.19 19.26 -6.77
N ILE A 58 11.34 19.49 -7.43
CA ILE A 58 12.50 18.58 -7.36
C ILE A 58 13.13 18.59 -5.96
N GLY A 59 13.04 19.70 -5.21
CA GLY A 59 13.45 19.76 -3.80
C GLY A 59 12.86 18.62 -2.94
N ASN A 60 11.61 18.20 -3.23
CA ASN A 60 10.91 17.14 -2.50
C ASN A 60 11.24 15.72 -3.00
N THR A 61 12.19 15.56 -3.93
CA THR A 61 12.48 14.26 -4.61
C THR A 61 13.75 13.55 -4.16
N TYR A 62 14.38 14.01 -3.08
CA TYR A 62 15.66 13.46 -2.57
C TYR A 62 15.66 11.93 -2.42
N SER A 63 14.51 11.33 -2.06
CA SER A 63 14.34 9.89 -1.89
C SER A 63 13.45 9.22 -2.95
N THR A 64 13.09 9.90 -4.04
CA THR A 64 12.10 9.38 -5.01
C THR A 64 12.69 8.25 -5.85
N THR A 65 12.08 7.07 -5.80
CA THR A 65 12.57 5.89 -6.54
C THR A 65 12.16 5.94 -8.03
N PRO A 66 12.83 5.17 -8.92
CA PRO A 66 12.42 5.06 -10.33
C PRO A 66 10.97 4.58 -10.52
N GLU A 67 10.48 3.73 -9.61
CA GLU A 67 9.12 3.20 -9.59
C GLU A 67 8.11 4.27 -9.15
N GLN A 68 8.49 5.17 -8.25
CA GLN A 68 7.68 6.34 -7.87
C GLN A 68 7.59 7.36 -9.02
N TRP A 69 8.70 7.66 -9.69
CA TRP A 69 8.70 8.47 -10.93
C TRP A 69 7.81 7.85 -12.02
N GLU A 70 7.84 6.53 -12.18
CA GLU A 70 6.99 5.82 -13.14
C GLU A 70 5.51 5.89 -12.76
N PHE A 71 5.19 5.77 -11.47
CA PHE A 71 3.84 5.95 -10.95
C PHE A 71 3.34 7.38 -11.16
N ASP A 72 4.11 8.40 -10.81
CA ASP A 72 3.75 9.81 -10.96
C ASP A 72 3.45 10.17 -12.42
N ILE A 73 4.35 9.82 -13.34
CA ILE A 73 4.16 10.07 -14.77
C ILE A 73 2.96 9.28 -15.31
N SER A 74 2.75 8.04 -14.85
CA SER A 74 1.60 7.22 -15.26
C SER A 74 0.27 7.80 -14.77
N GLU A 75 0.20 8.29 -13.54
CA GLU A 75 -0.99 8.96 -12.99
C GLU A 75 -1.26 10.31 -13.66
N ALA A 76 -0.22 11.07 -13.99
CA ALA A 76 -0.36 12.32 -14.73
C ALA A 76 -0.92 12.08 -16.15
N LYS A 77 -0.41 11.05 -16.84
CA LYS A 77 -0.95 10.60 -18.14
C LYS A 77 -2.42 10.14 -18.03
N LYS A 78 -2.78 9.37 -17.00
CA LYS A 78 -4.19 8.99 -16.73
C LYS A 78 -5.09 10.20 -16.45
N ALA A 79 -4.54 11.26 -15.87
CA ALA A 79 -5.22 12.53 -15.66
C ALA A 79 -5.25 13.44 -16.91
N HIS A 80 -4.74 12.99 -18.06
CA HIS A 80 -4.63 13.72 -19.34
C HIS A 80 -3.67 14.94 -19.33
N ILE A 81 -2.80 15.03 -18.32
CA ILE A 81 -1.71 16.01 -18.22
C ILE A 81 -0.61 15.62 -19.22
N ASP A 82 -0.11 16.58 -20.01
CA ASP A 82 0.87 16.34 -21.08
C ASP A 82 2.32 16.27 -20.57
N GLY A 83 2.59 16.79 -19.38
CA GLY A 83 3.94 16.84 -18.83
C GLY A 83 4.11 17.44 -17.44
N PHE A 84 5.36 17.49 -16.97
CA PHE A 84 5.75 18.21 -15.74
C PHE A 84 6.69 19.38 -16.02
N ALA A 85 6.49 20.47 -15.27
CA ALA A 85 7.44 21.56 -15.14
C ALA A 85 8.29 21.31 -13.90
N LEU A 86 9.56 20.96 -14.09
CA LEU A 86 10.46 20.54 -13.01
C LEU A 86 11.06 21.77 -12.32
N ASN A 87 10.50 22.14 -11.17
CA ASN A 87 11.00 23.19 -10.31
C ASN A 87 12.30 22.75 -9.64
N ILE A 88 13.38 23.47 -9.95
CA ILE A 88 14.72 23.24 -9.43
C ILE A 88 15.23 24.51 -8.75
N ALA A 89 15.91 24.35 -7.61
CA ALA A 89 16.47 25.45 -6.84
C ALA A 89 17.98 25.22 -6.59
N PRO A 90 18.80 26.29 -6.53
CA PRO A 90 20.26 26.16 -6.64
C PRO A 90 20.92 25.57 -5.38
N GLN A 91 20.20 25.49 -4.26
CA GLN A 91 20.67 24.84 -3.03
C GLN A 91 20.43 23.32 -3.00
N ASP A 92 19.61 22.77 -3.90
CA ASP A 92 19.15 21.38 -3.85
C ASP A 92 20.17 20.44 -4.51
N HIS A 93 21.11 19.95 -3.69
CA HIS A 93 22.26 19.13 -4.10
C HIS A 93 21.92 17.87 -4.92
N HIS A 94 20.71 17.33 -4.78
CA HIS A 94 20.21 16.16 -5.54
C HIS A 94 19.61 16.51 -6.92
N THR A 95 19.53 17.80 -7.30
CA THR A 95 18.86 18.28 -8.52
C THR A 95 19.24 17.51 -9.78
N ASP A 96 20.54 17.39 -10.10
CA ASP A 96 20.96 16.75 -11.36
C ASP A 96 20.63 15.25 -11.40
N GLN A 97 20.62 14.56 -10.25
CA GLN A 97 20.23 13.15 -10.15
C GLN A 97 18.73 12.97 -10.41
N SER A 98 17.90 13.79 -9.75
CA SER A 98 16.44 13.77 -9.93
C SER A 98 16.02 14.17 -11.36
N LEU A 99 16.70 15.15 -11.97
CA LEU A 99 16.44 15.52 -13.36
C LEU A 99 16.79 14.37 -14.32
N HIS A 100 17.94 13.69 -14.16
CA HIS A 100 18.25 12.52 -14.99
C HIS A 100 17.18 11.43 -14.85
N ALA A 101 16.81 11.07 -13.62
CA ALA A 101 15.77 10.07 -13.36
C ALA A 101 14.44 10.45 -14.03
N ALA A 102 13.96 11.69 -13.85
CA ALA A 102 12.71 12.15 -14.44
C ALA A 102 12.71 12.02 -15.99
N TYR A 103 13.77 12.49 -16.66
CA TYR A 103 13.87 12.42 -18.12
C TYR A 103 14.03 10.98 -18.63
N ASP A 104 14.80 10.12 -17.96
CA ASP A 104 14.95 8.71 -18.34
C ASP A 104 13.63 7.94 -18.21
N ILE A 105 12.84 8.18 -17.15
CA ILE A 105 11.54 7.53 -16.98
C ILE A 105 10.48 8.09 -17.96
N ALA A 106 10.45 9.41 -18.19
CA ALA A 106 9.50 10.02 -19.14
C ALA A 106 9.74 9.53 -20.59
N GLU A 107 11.00 9.36 -21.00
CA GLU A 107 11.33 8.76 -22.30
C GLU A 107 10.95 7.28 -22.38
N ARG A 108 11.25 6.51 -21.32
CA ARG A 108 10.89 5.08 -21.25
C ARG A 108 9.38 4.84 -21.35
N LEU A 109 8.57 5.71 -20.74
CA LEU A 109 7.10 5.64 -20.79
C LEU A 109 6.49 6.24 -22.05
N GLY A 110 7.22 7.13 -22.74
CA GLY A 110 6.80 7.83 -23.94
C GLY A 110 5.58 8.75 -23.76
N GLY A 111 5.35 9.65 -24.72
CA GLY A 111 4.11 10.46 -24.78
C GLY A 111 3.84 11.33 -23.54
N PHE A 112 4.89 11.76 -22.85
CA PHE A 112 4.84 12.70 -21.73
C PHE A 112 6.08 13.59 -21.81
N SER A 113 5.92 14.88 -21.52
CA SER A 113 6.99 15.87 -21.69
C SER A 113 7.46 16.48 -20.36
N LEU A 114 8.67 17.02 -20.36
CA LEU A 114 9.29 17.68 -19.22
C LEU A 114 9.90 19.01 -19.68
N PHE A 115 9.85 20.03 -18.83
CA PHE A 115 10.69 21.21 -19.00
C PHE A 115 11.22 21.73 -17.67
N LEU A 116 12.37 22.40 -17.73
CA LEU A 116 13.03 22.98 -16.56
C LEU A 116 12.31 24.26 -16.12
N SER A 117 12.11 24.40 -14.81
CA SER A 117 11.58 25.60 -14.16
C SER A 117 12.59 26.04 -13.09
N PHE A 118 13.38 27.06 -13.37
CA PHE A 118 14.42 27.53 -12.43
C PHE A 118 13.80 28.44 -11.37
N ASP A 119 13.84 28.05 -10.10
CA ASP A 119 13.42 28.91 -8.98
C ASP A 119 14.55 29.88 -8.63
N TYR A 120 14.33 31.18 -8.88
CA TYR A 120 15.24 32.29 -8.55
C TYR A 120 14.88 32.97 -7.21
N ALA A 121 13.76 32.61 -6.58
CA ALA A 121 13.39 33.09 -5.25
C ALA A 121 14.05 32.24 -4.14
N SER A 122 14.28 30.95 -4.39
CA SER A 122 14.96 30.01 -3.51
C SER A 122 16.48 30.01 -3.70
N GLY A 123 17.22 29.87 -2.59
CA GLY A 123 18.68 29.69 -2.58
C GLY A 123 19.50 30.93 -2.95
N GLY A 124 19.08 31.67 -3.98
CA GLY A 124 19.77 32.83 -4.52
C GLY A 124 19.58 32.94 -6.04
N PRO A 125 20.22 33.92 -6.69
CA PRO A 125 20.24 33.99 -8.15
C PRO A 125 21.01 32.80 -8.73
N TRP A 126 20.53 32.24 -9.84
CA TRP A 126 21.26 31.20 -10.56
C TRP A 126 22.44 31.79 -11.36
N PRO A 127 23.64 31.16 -11.33
CA PRO A 127 24.70 31.46 -12.28
C PRO A 127 24.27 31.17 -13.72
N ALA A 128 24.44 32.13 -14.64
CA ALA A 128 23.95 32.01 -16.02
C ALA A 128 24.61 30.86 -16.79
N ASP A 129 25.89 30.57 -16.51
CA ASP A 129 26.64 29.42 -17.04
C ASP A 129 26.07 28.08 -16.54
N ARG A 130 25.69 27.99 -15.26
CA ARG A 130 24.98 26.82 -14.70
C ARG A 130 23.64 26.62 -15.40
N VAL A 131 22.85 27.67 -15.59
CA VAL A 131 21.56 27.61 -16.33
C VAL A 131 21.77 27.11 -17.76
N ILE A 132 22.75 27.67 -18.48
CA ILE A 132 23.14 27.23 -19.83
C ILE A 132 23.54 25.75 -19.82
N SER A 133 24.33 25.30 -18.84
CA SER A 133 24.77 23.90 -18.75
C SER A 133 23.59 22.94 -18.57
N THR A 134 22.68 23.20 -17.62
CA THR A 134 21.54 22.34 -17.33
C THR A 134 20.57 22.30 -18.52
N ILE A 135 20.28 23.44 -19.16
CA ILE A 135 19.45 23.46 -20.38
C ILE A 135 20.15 22.66 -21.50
N ASN A 136 21.45 22.83 -21.71
CA ASN A 136 22.18 22.10 -22.75
C ASN A 136 22.20 20.57 -22.55
N THR A 137 22.21 20.08 -21.30
CA THR A 137 22.06 18.65 -20.99
C THR A 137 20.72 18.08 -21.47
N TYR A 138 19.61 18.78 -21.20
CA TYR A 138 18.27 18.24 -21.47
C TYR A 138 17.66 18.67 -22.81
N LYS A 139 18.14 19.74 -23.46
CA LYS A 139 17.51 20.33 -24.66
C LYS A 139 17.43 19.43 -25.90
N HIS A 140 18.15 18.30 -25.92
CA HIS A 140 18.13 17.31 -26.99
C HIS A 140 17.44 15.98 -26.61
N ARG A 141 17.04 15.81 -25.34
CA ARG A 141 16.25 14.67 -24.86
C ARG A 141 14.89 14.62 -25.56
N ALA A 142 14.37 13.42 -25.81
CA ALA A 142 13.09 13.18 -26.45
C ALA A 142 11.89 13.57 -25.56
N ALA A 143 12.04 13.51 -24.23
CA ALA A 143 11.03 14.00 -23.29
C ALA A 143 11.04 15.55 -23.13
N GLN A 144 12.02 16.28 -23.66
CA GLN A 144 12.04 17.74 -23.53
C GLN A 144 10.86 18.38 -24.29
N PHE A 145 10.02 19.13 -23.57
CA PHE A 145 8.93 19.87 -24.20
C PHE A 145 9.48 20.97 -25.12
N ARG A 146 8.88 21.08 -26.31
CA ARG A 146 9.27 22.04 -27.35
C ARG A 146 8.09 22.88 -27.79
N TRP A 147 8.12 24.18 -27.49
CA TRP A 147 7.20 25.13 -28.11
C TRP A 147 7.79 25.58 -29.45
N GLN A 148 7.02 25.43 -30.54
CA GLN A 148 7.46 25.79 -31.90
C GLN A 148 8.85 25.21 -32.28
N GLY A 149 9.15 23.99 -31.82
CA GLY A 149 10.43 23.28 -32.04
C GLY A 149 11.58 23.67 -31.10
N ARG A 150 11.54 24.85 -30.49
CA ARG A 150 12.53 25.34 -29.51
C ARG A 150 12.26 24.71 -28.13
N PRO A 151 13.30 24.31 -27.37
CA PRO A 151 13.11 23.75 -26.03
C PRO A 151 12.53 24.83 -25.09
N MET A 152 11.41 24.53 -24.43
CA MET A 152 10.79 25.45 -23.48
C MET A 152 11.49 25.39 -22.12
N VAL A 153 11.62 26.55 -21.48
CA VAL A 153 12.14 26.75 -20.12
C VAL A 153 11.27 27.79 -19.43
N SER A 154 11.03 27.64 -18.13
CA SER A 154 10.36 28.64 -17.29
C SER A 154 11.18 28.96 -16.04
N THR A 155 10.62 29.81 -15.19
CA THR A 155 11.16 30.12 -13.86
C THR A 155 10.03 30.19 -12.83
N PHE A 156 10.41 30.16 -11.56
CA PHE A 156 9.65 30.77 -10.48
C PHE A 156 10.35 32.09 -10.11
N GLU A 157 9.66 33.21 -10.31
CA GLU A 157 10.22 34.57 -10.28
C GLU A 157 11.53 34.73 -11.09
N GLY A 158 12.32 35.75 -10.76
CA GLY A 158 13.62 36.07 -11.37
C GLY A 158 13.82 37.50 -11.92
N PRO A 159 13.07 38.55 -11.51
CA PRO A 159 13.15 39.88 -12.15
C PRO A 159 14.53 40.56 -12.01
N GLY A 160 15.37 40.13 -11.06
CA GLY A 160 16.74 40.62 -10.91
C GLY A 160 17.77 40.00 -11.89
N ASN A 161 17.42 38.92 -12.58
CA ASN A 161 18.32 38.14 -13.44
C ASN A 161 18.00 38.26 -14.94
N VAL A 162 17.10 39.17 -15.31
CA VAL A 162 16.60 39.32 -16.68
C VAL A 162 17.72 39.62 -17.68
N GLY A 163 18.78 40.31 -17.24
CA GLY A 163 19.97 40.60 -18.05
C GLY A 163 20.77 39.36 -18.49
N ASP A 164 20.64 38.24 -17.76
CA ASP A 164 21.29 36.96 -18.12
C ASP A 164 20.55 36.25 -19.27
N TRP A 165 19.23 36.47 -19.38
CA TRP A 165 18.34 35.67 -20.22
C TRP A 165 18.60 35.80 -21.74
N PRO A 166 18.97 36.97 -22.31
CA PRO A 166 19.37 37.06 -23.72
C PRO A 166 20.58 36.16 -24.05
N ASN A 167 21.57 36.10 -23.16
CA ASN A 167 22.74 35.24 -23.31
C ASN A 167 22.37 33.75 -23.15
N ILE A 168 21.57 33.41 -22.13
CA ILE A 168 21.06 32.04 -21.93
C ILE A 168 20.29 31.55 -23.16
N LYS A 169 19.38 32.39 -23.70
CA LYS A 169 18.60 32.10 -24.92
C LYS A 169 19.51 31.92 -26.14
N HIS A 170 20.52 32.76 -26.31
CA HIS A 170 21.47 32.66 -27.43
C HIS A 170 22.30 31.36 -27.36
N ALA A 171 22.87 31.04 -26.19
CA ALA A 171 23.72 29.87 -26.01
C ALA A 171 22.97 28.53 -26.04
N THR A 172 21.67 28.52 -25.70
CA THR A 172 20.86 27.29 -25.61
C THR A 172 19.91 27.09 -26.79
N GLY A 173 19.36 28.18 -27.35
CA GLY A 173 18.24 28.17 -28.29
C GLY A 173 16.84 28.10 -27.65
N CYS A 174 16.74 28.15 -26.32
CA CYS A 174 15.47 27.96 -25.60
C CYS A 174 14.44 29.08 -25.83
N MET A 175 13.17 28.77 -25.56
CA MET A 175 12.12 29.77 -25.30
C MET A 175 11.93 29.93 -23.81
N PHE A 176 11.92 31.17 -23.34
CA PHE A 176 11.80 31.52 -21.93
C PHE A 176 10.39 32.05 -21.64
N ILE A 177 9.62 31.29 -20.86
CA ILE A 177 8.28 31.66 -20.36
C ILE A 177 8.35 31.72 -18.82
N PRO A 178 8.97 32.78 -18.27
CA PRO A 178 9.18 32.95 -16.82
C PRO A 178 7.90 33.38 -16.11
N ASP A 179 7.86 33.13 -14.80
CA ASP A 179 6.91 33.76 -13.88
C ASP A 179 7.32 35.20 -13.55
N TRP A 180 6.33 36.06 -13.37
CA TRP A 180 6.47 37.51 -13.14
C TRP A 180 5.51 38.05 -12.07
N THR A 181 4.93 37.18 -11.24
CA THR A 181 3.82 37.54 -10.35
C THR A 181 4.15 38.74 -9.43
N SER A 182 5.38 38.84 -8.93
CA SER A 182 5.86 39.95 -8.11
C SER A 182 5.84 41.33 -8.76
N LEU A 183 5.83 41.41 -10.10
CA LEU A 183 5.81 42.67 -10.86
C LEU A 183 4.44 43.02 -11.45
N SER A 184 3.47 42.09 -11.44
CA SER A 184 2.17 42.19 -12.11
C SER A 184 2.26 42.35 -13.65
N PRO A 185 1.14 42.30 -14.39
CA PRO A 185 1.12 42.54 -15.84
C PRO A 185 1.71 43.91 -16.26
N GLY A 186 1.67 44.91 -15.36
CA GLY A 186 2.21 46.24 -15.66
C GLY A 186 3.75 46.29 -15.71
N GLY A 187 4.44 45.46 -14.91
CA GLY A 187 5.89 45.57 -14.74
C GLY A 187 6.72 44.97 -15.88
N ILE A 188 6.14 44.13 -16.74
CA ILE A 188 6.88 43.44 -17.82
C ILE A 188 7.10 44.27 -19.09
N GLY A 189 6.54 45.47 -19.19
CA GLY A 189 6.59 46.28 -20.42
C GLY A 189 8.00 46.59 -20.92
N GLY A 190 8.95 46.85 -20.00
CA GLY A 190 10.35 47.16 -20.35
C GLY A 190 11.22 45.95 -20.70
N VAL A 191 10.69 44.74 -20.62
CA VAL A 191 11.43 43.47 -20.80
C VAL A 191 10.80 42.53 -21.83
N LEU A 192 9.76 43.00 -22.55
CA LEU A 192 9.02 42.21 -23.53
C LEU A 192 9.93 41.58 -24.60
N ASP A 193 10.95 42.28 -25.10
CA ASP A 193 11.88 41.73 -26.10
C ASP A 193 12.79 40.61 -25.56
N THR A 194 12.99 40.56 -24.23
CA THR A 194 13.81 39.53 -23.59
C THR A 194 13.06 38.20 -23.41
N ILE A 195 11.75 38.23 -23.13
CA ILE A 195 10.93 37.04 -22.86
C ILE A 195 10.22 36.50 -24.11
N ASP A 196 9.97 35.18 -24.16
CA ASP A 196 9.20 34.55 -25.26
C ASP A 196 7.72 34.32 -24.88
N GLY A 197 7.33 34.59 -23.63
CA GLY A 197 5.97 34.50 -23.08
C GLY A 197 5.96 34.91 -21.60
N ALA A 198 4.84 34.70 -20.90
CA ALA A 198 4.79 34.86 -19.44
C ALA A 198 3.93 33.77 -18.76
N PHE A 199 4.29 33.50 -17.51
CA PHE A 199 3.56 32.69 -16.53
C PHE A 199 3.17 33.60 -15.35
N SER A 200 2.19 33.14 -14.57
CA SER A 200 1.66 33.81 -13.39
C SER A 200 1.33 32.74 -12.35
N TRP A 201 1.47 33.04 -11.07
CA TRP A 201 1.07 32.22 -9.93
C TRP A 201 -0.26 32.66 -9.31
N ASP A 202 -0.94 33.64 -9.92
CA ASP A 202 -2.25 34.11 -9.49
C ASP A 202 -3.37 33.10 -9.84
N ALA A 203 -3.39 31.95 -9.17
CA ALA A 203 -4.47 30.96 -9.23
C ALA A 203 -5.62 31.26 -8.26
N TRP A 204 -5.35 31.95 -7.15
CA TRP A 204 -6.26 32.04 -6.00
C TRP A 204 -6.91 33.42 -5.84
N PRO A 205 -8.12 33.52 -5.27
CA PRO A 205 -8.77 34.81 -5.01
C PRO A 205 -8.13 35.54 -3.82
N VAL A 206 -8.28 36.87 -3.83
CA VAL A 206 -7.75 37.78 -2.79
C VAL A 206 -8.92 38.38 -2.02
N GLY A 207 -9.35 37.71 -0.96
CA GLY A 207 -10.60 37.96 -0.26
C GLY A 207 -11.57 36.77 -0.33
N ALA A 208 -12.78 36.96 0.21
CA ALA A 208 -13.80 35.91 0.31
C ALA A 208 -14.59 35.68 -0.99
N GLN A 209 -14.34 36.42 -2.07
CA GLN A 209 -14.97 36.24 -3.38
C GLN A 209 -14.33 35.12 -4.22
N GLY A 210 -14.99 34.69 -5.30
CA GLY A 210 -14.41 33.75 -6.27
C GLY A 210 -13.33 34.36 -7.15
N LYS A 211 -12.44 33.53 -7.72
CA LYS A 211 -11.42 33.97 -8.69
C LYS A 211 -12.06 34.32 -10.03
N THR A 212 -11.51 35.30 -10.75
CA THR A 212 -11.94 35.71 -12.09
C THR A 212 -10.77 35.71 -13.08
N THR A 213 -11.10 35.77 -14.38
CA THR A 213 -10.16 35.85 -15.51
C THR A 213 -9.50 37.21 -15.70
N ALA A 214 -9.92 38.26 -15.00
CA ALA A 214 -9.45 39.63 -15.22
C ALA A 214 -7.91 39.80 -15.12
N SER A 215 -7.26 38.97 -14.30
CA SER A 215 -5.79 38.91 -14.19
C SER A 215 -5.15 38.22 -15.41
N ASP A 216 -5.75 37.13 -15.89
CA ASP A 216 -5.32 36.39 -17.08
C ASP A 216 -5.50 37.22 -18.36
N GLU A 217 -6.61 37.97 -18.46
CA GLU A 217 -6.87 38.97 -19.49
C GLU A 217 -5.80 40.08 -19.48
N ALA A 218 -5.43 40.58 -18.29
CA ALA A 218 -4.38 41.58 -18.14
C ALA A 218 -2.99 41.03 -18.52
N TRP A 219 -2.63 39.81 -18.12
CA TRP A 219 -1.38 39.15 -18.54
C TRP A 219 -1.33 38.92 -20.05
N SER A 220 -2.39 38.35 -20.64
CA SER A 220 -2.52 38.09 -22.08
C SER A 220 -2.38 39.37 -22.91
N LYS A 221 -2.97 40.48 -22.44
CA LYS A 221 -2.81 41.81 -23.03
C LYS A 221 -1.38 42.35 -22.89
N ALA A 222 -0.75 42.20 -21.72
CA ALA A 222 0.58 42.75 -21.44
C ALA A 222 1.68 42.10 -22.27
N ILE A 223 1.59 40.79 -22.55
CA ILE A 223 2.61 40.06 -23.33
C ILE A 223 2.49 40.22 -24.86
N ALA A 224 1.61 41.09 -25.35
CA ALA A 224 1.50 41.45 -26.77
C ALA A 224 1.42 40.25 -27.75
N GLY A 225 0.53 39.29 -27.46
CA GLY A 225 0.27 38.12 -28.33
C GLY A 225 1.27 36.97 -28.23
N LYS A 226 2.26 37.04 -27.33
CA LYS A 226 3.11 35.90 -26.95
C LYS A 226 2.30 34.85 -26.15
N PRO A 227 2.77 33.59 -26.03
CA PRO A 227 2.09 32.59 -25.21
C PRO A 227 2.00 32.98 -23.72
N TYR A 228 0.76 33.03 -23.20
CA TYR A 228 0.47 33.04 -21.77
C TYR A 228 0.34 31.60 -21.25
N MET A 229 0.91 31.33 -20.08
CA MET A 229 0.69 30.10 -19.32
C MET A 229 -0.25 30.40 -18.15
N MET A 230 -1.47 29.85 -18.20
CA MET A 230 -2.54 30.14 -17.25
C MET A 230 -2.42 29.24 -16.00
N PRO A 231 -2.38 29.81 -14.77
CA PRO A 231 -2.29 29.02 -13.55
C PRO A 231 -3.63 28.42 -13.12
N VAL A 232 -3.57 27.21 -12.58
CA VAL A 232 -4.70 26.48 -11.98
C VAL A 232 -4.25 25.81 -10.68
N SER A 233 -5.07 25.83 -9.65
CA SER A 233 -4.78 25.16 -8.36
C SER A 233 -6.10 24.83 -7.64
N PRO A 234 -6.21 23.73 -6.87
CA PRO A 234 -7.46 23.39 -6.18
C PRO A 234 -7.75 24.31 -4.99
N TRP A 235 -6.74 24.61 -4.17
CA TRP A 235 -6.83 25.49 -2.99
C TRP A 235 -5.41 25.92 -2.57
N PHE A 236 -5.24 26.53 -1.40
CA PHE A 236 -3.93 26.77 -0.79
C PHE A 236 -4.05 26.83 0.73
N TYR A 237 -3.22 26.07 1.45
CA TYR A 237 -3.10 26.21 2.90
C TYR A 237 -1.67 25.91 3.35
N THR A 238 -1.11 26.78 4.18
CA THR A 238 0.23 26.59 4.75
C THR A 238 0.26 27.07 6.20
N ASN A 239 0.94 26.33 7.06
CA ASN A 239 1.24 26.73 8.43
C ASN A 239 2.65 26.20 8.79
N LEU A 240 3.64 26.98 8.36
CA LEU A 240 5.08 26.74 8.47
C LEU A 240 5.73 28.04 8.98
N PRO A 241 5.48 28.43 10.25
CA PRO A 241 5.91 29.72 10.80
C PRO A 241 7.43 29.87 10.84
N GLN A 242 8.20 28.78 10.86
CA GLN A 242 9.67 28.79 10.72
C GLN A 242 10.15 29.37 9.38
N TRP A 243 9.27 29.44 8.37
CA TRP A 243 9.49 30.11 7.09
C TRP A 243 8.53 31.29 6.86
N ASN A 244 7.95 31.85 7.94
CA ASN A 244 6.98 32.95 7.95
C ASN A 244 5.69 32.69 7.14
N LYS A 245 5.38 31.42 6.87
CA LYS A 245 4.19 30.99 6.14
C LYS A 245 3.05 30.60 7.10
N ASN A 246 1.94 31.33 7.14
CA ASN A 246 0.75 30.92 7.91
C ASN A 246 -0.57 31.54 7.39
N TRP A 247 -1.08 31.03 6.26
CA TRP A 247 -2.33 31.52 5.65
C TRP A 247 -3.09 30.48 4.82
N LEU A 248 -4.36 30.81 4.55
CA LEU A 248 -5.33 30.12 3.69
C LEU A 248 -5.79 31.09 2.59
N TRP A 249 -5.99 30.59 1.37
CA TRP A 249 -6.81 31.28 0.35
C TRP A 249 -8.09 30.48 0.05
N ARG A 250 -9.17 31.16 -0.38
CA ARG A 250 -10.44 30.49 -0.69
C ARG A 250 -10.27 29.52 -1.87
N GLY A 251 -10.30 28.23 -1.56
CA GLY A 251 -10.33 27.13 -2.54
C GLY A 251 -11.70 26.48 -2.72
N ASP A 252 -12.68 26.86 -1.89
CA ASP A 252 -14.00 26.23 -1.74
C ASP A 252 -14.66 25.73 -3.04
N ASP A 253 -14.81 26.58 -4.06
CA ASP A 253 -15.37 26.22 -5.38
C ASP A 253 -14.29 26.27 -6.50
N LEU A 254 -13.05 26.61 -6.14
CA LEU A 254 -12.02 27.11 -7.05
C LEU A 254 -11.61 26.08 -8.12
N TRP A 255 -11.47 24.80 -7.77
CA TRP A 255 -11.09 23.78 -8.74
C TRP A 255 -12.12 23.64 -9.87
N HIS A 256 -13.42 23.81 -9.59
CA HIS A 256 -14.44 23.76 -10.63
C HIS A 256 -14.43 25.03 -11.49
N ASP A 257 -14.48 26.19 -10.85
CA ASP A 257 -14.58 27.48 -11.54
C ASP A 257 -13.32 27.79 -12.35
N ARG A 258 -12.14 27.45 -11.85
CA ARG A 258 -10.87 27.71 -12.55
C ARG A 258 -10.70 26.84 -13.78
N TRP A 259 -11.16 25.58 -13.74
CA TRP A 259 -11.17 24.72 -14.94
C TRP A 259 -12.21 25.15 -15.97
N LYS A 260 -13.38 25.67 -15.56
CA LYS A 260 -14.30 26.37 -16.47
C LYS A 260 -13.63 27.56 -17.13
N GLN A 261 -12.99 28.44 -16.35
CA GLN A 261 -12.27 29.61 -16.87
C GLN A 261 -11.20 29.23 -17.90
N VAL A 262 -10.50 28.11 -17.72
CA VAL A 262 -9.57 27.57 -18.74
C VAL A 262 -10.29 27.14 -20.03
N ILE A 263 -11.47 26.52 -19.93
CA ILE A 263 -12.29 26.11 -21.09
C ILE A 263 -12.92 27.31 -21.81
N ASP A 264 -13.18 28.41 -21.11
CA ASP A 264 -13.79 29.61 -21.69
C ASP A 264 -12.72 30.60 -22.23
N PHE A 265 -11.62 30.80 -21.50
CA PHE A 265 -10.52 31.71 -21.88
C PHE A 265 -9.55 31.11 -22.92
N GLN A 266 -9.48 29.78 -23.01
CA GLN A 266 -8.72 29.03 -24.02
C GLN A 266 -7.25 29.46 -24.20
N PRO A 267 -6.46 29.56 -23.11
CA PRO A 267 -5.02 29.88 -23.18
C PRO A 267 -4.26 28.85 -24.03
N PRO A 268 -3.06 29.18 -24.56
CA PRO A 268 -2.24 28.20 -25.29
C PRO A 268 -1.58 27.16 -24.37
N LEU A 269 -1.27 27.55 -23.14
CA LEU A 269 -0.59 26.75 -22.12
C LEU A 269 -1.34 26.86 -20.78
N VAL A 270 -1.45 25.75 -20.06
CA VAL A 270 -2.01 25.69 -18.70
C VAL A 270 -1.00 25.01 -17.78
N GLN A 271 -0.83 25.56 -16.58
CA GLN A 271 -0.03 24.93 -15.54
C GLN A 271 -0.81 24.79 -14.24
N ILE A 272 -0.99 23.54 -13.81
CA ILE A 272 -1.42 23.20 -12.46
C ILE A 272 -0.24 23.52 -11.53
N LEU A 273 -0.45 24.38 -10.53
CA LEU A 273 0.62 24.96 -9.71
C LEU A 273 1.31 23.96 -8.76
N SER A 274 0.85 22.72 -8.67
CA SER A 274 1.53 21.66 -7.92
C SER A 274 1.15 20.27 -8.40
N TRP A 275 2.13 19.36 -8.34
CA TRP A 275 1.96 17.92 -8.26
C TRP A 275 2.29 17.43 -6.84
N ASN A 276 3.41 17.88 -6.26
CA ASN A 276 3.97 17.39 -5.00
C ASN A 276 4.43 18.51 -4.02
N ASP A 277 3.96 19.75 -4.16
CA ASP A 277 4.11 20.77 -3.10
C ASP A 277 3.17 20.46 -1.93
N TYR A 278 3.70 19.70 -0.99
CA TYR A 278 3.07 19.35 0.28
C TYR A 278 3.03 20.53 1.26
N GLY A 279 4.00 21.45 1.20
CA GLY A 279 4.15 22.54 2.17
C GLY A 279 3.04 23.60 2.06
N GLU A 280 2.47 23.74 0.88
CA GLU A 280 1.36 24.68 0.58
C GLU A 280 0.00 23.97 0.36
N SER A 281 -0.04 22.66 0.64
CA SER A 281 -1.24 21.80 0.58
C SER A 281 -1.96 21.69 -0.77
N HIS A 282 -1.43 22.25 -1.86
CA HIS A 282 -2.14 22.31 -3.15
C HIS A 282 -1.74 21.23 -4.18
N TYR A 283 -0.94 20.27 -3.73
CA TYR A 283 -0.62 19.03 -4.45
C TYR A 283 -1.86 18.24 -4.89
N ILE A 284 -1.71 17.53 -6.02
CA ILE A 284 -2.69 16.56 -6.56
C ILE A 284 -2.06 15.18 -6.84
N GLY A 285 -0.75 15.06 -6.60
CA GLY A 285 0.01 13.82 -6.68
C GLY A 285 -0.12 12.95 -5.42
N PRO A 286 0.54 11.78 -5.40
CA PRO A 286 0.67 10.97 -4.19
C PRO A 286 1.50 11.70 -3.12
N ILE A 287 1.32 11.31 -1.86
CA ILE A 287 2.13 11.79 -0.74
C ILE A 287 3.28 10.80 -0.53
N TYR A 288 4.52 11.30 -0.61
CA TYR A 288 5.72 10.55 -0.23
C TYR A 288 6.31 11.16 1.05
N GLU A 289 6.24 10.43 2.16
CA GLU A 289 6.54 10.98 3.50
C GLU A 289 7.95 11.55 3.64
N ALA A 290 8.95 10.92 3.00
CA ALA A 290 10.33 11.39 2.98
C ALA A 290 10.58 12.64 2.11
N GLY A 291 9.58 13.07 1.32
CA GLY A 291 9.56 14.35 0.61
C GLY A 291 8.78 15.46 1.34
N LEU A 292 8.27 15.21 2.54
CA LEU A 292 7.48 16.19 3.30
C LEU A 292 8.37 17.31 3.88
N PRO A 293 7.98 18.58 3.69
CA PRO A 293 8.53 19.69 4.45
C PRO A 293 8.40 19.52 5.96
N GLU A 294 9.47 19.84 6.69
CA GLU A 294 9.47 19.95 8.15
C GLU A 294 8.26 20.76 8.65
N GLY A 295 7.49 20.19 9.58
CA GLY A 295 6.30 20.82 10.14
C GLY A 295 5.02 20.78 9.29
N SER A 296 5.05 20.26 8.04
CA SER A 296 3.85 20.12 7.19
C SER A 296 3.02 18.86 7.46
N SER A 297 3.63 17.80 7.99
CA SER A 297 2.98 16.51 8.26
C SER A 297 1.68 16.64 9.07
N ARG A 298 1.62 17.58 10.03
CA ARG A 298 0.44 17.89 10.86
C ARG A 298 -0.82 18.38 10.09
N TYR A 299 -0.70 18.62 8.78
CA TYR A 299 -1.84 18.88 7.89
C TYR A 299 -1.79 18.11 6.56
N VAL A 300 -0.64 17.56 6.16
CA VAL A 300 -0.50 16.70 4.97
C VAL A 300 -0.80 15.23 5.26
N SER A 301 -0.36 14.70 6.40
CA SER A 301 -0.48 13.27 6.70
C SER A 301 -1.95 12.83 6.76
N SER A 302 -2.23 11.71 6.08
CA SER A 302 -3.59 11.16 5.88
C SER A 302 -4.59 12.10 5.18
N CYS A 303 -4.13 13.11 4.44
CA CYS A 303 -4.96 14.01 3.62
C CYS A 303 -4.68 13.81 2.12
N PRO A 304 -4.92 12.64 1.51
CA PRO A 304 -4.63 12.43 0.08
C PRO A 304 -5.46 13.36 -0.82
N HIS A 305 -4.81 13.97 -1.82
CA HIS A 305 -5.42 14.94 -2.75
C HIS A 305 -5.56 14.40 -4.19
N ASP A 306 -5.27 13.13 -4.41
CA ASP A 306 -5.37 12.42 -5.69
C ASP A 306 -6.80 12.42 -6.29
N ALA A 307 -7.82 12.50 -5.43
CA ALA A 307 -9.22 12.68 -5.82
C ALA A 307 -9.46 13.84 -6.81
N TRP A 308 -8.64 14.90 -6.78
CA TRP A 308 -8.72 16.00 -7.73
C TRP A 308 -8.41 15.58 -9.19
N ARG A 309 -7.56 14.57 -9.38
CA ARG A 309 -7.19 14.03 -10.70
C ARG A 309 -8.35 13.32 -11.39
N VAL A 310 -9.31 12.79 -10.64
CA VAL A 310 -10.46 12.02 -11.15
C VAL A 310 -11.35 12.84 -12.10
N LEU A 311 -11.33 14.17 -11.99
CA LEU A 311 -12.10 15.08 -12.84
C LEU A 311 -11.28 15.67 -14.00
N LEU A 312 -9.95 15.60 -13.95
CA LEU A 312 -9.06 16.27 -14.91
C LEU A 312 -9.30 15.86 -16.37
N PRO A 313 -9.51 14.58 -16.72
CA PRO A 313 -9.83 14.18 -18.10
C PRO A 313 -11.03 14.95 -18.68
N TYR A 314 -12.11 15.16 -17.92
CA TYR A 314 -13.28 15.90 -18.40
C TYR A 314 -12.96 17.36 -18.73
N TYR A 315 -12.20 18.04 -17.86
CA TYR A 315 -11.85 19.44 -18.03
C TYR A 315 -10.80 19.63 -19.14
N ILE A 316 -9.75 18.81 -19.12
CA ILE A 316 -8.63 18.90 -20.07
C ILE A 316 -9.10 18.55 -21.49
N ASP A 317 -9.96 17.54 -21.66
CA ASP A 317 -10.49 17.20 -22.99
C ASP A 317 -11.50 18.22 -23.51
N ALA A 318 -12.22 18.94 -22.63
CA ALA A 318 -13.06 20.08 -23.05
C ALA A 318 -12.21 21.28 -23.50
N TYR A 319 -11.14 21.59 -22.75
CA TYR A 319 -10.15 22.62 -23.08
C TYR A 319 -9.44 22.32 -24.41
N LYS A 320 -8.89 21.11 -24.58
CA LYS A 320 -8.22 20.66 -25.81
C LYS A 320 -9.14 20.59 -27.04
N ARG A 321 -10.47 20.46 -26.86
CA ARG A 321 -11.48 20.51 -27.93
C ARG A 321 -11.96 21.91 -28.31
N GLN A 322 -11.48 22.97 -27.65
CA GLN A 322 -11.79 24.38 -27.97
C GLN A 322 -13.24 24.82 -27.66
N GLY A 323 -13.98 24.09 -26.83
CA GLY A 323 -15.32 24.48 -26.39
C GLY A 323 -16.10 23.33 -25.76
N GLY A 324 -16.97 23.63 -24.80
CA GLY A 324 -17.66 22.62 -23.99
C GLY A 324 -18.68 21.75 -24.72
N ALA A 325 -19.14 22.12 -25.92
CA ALA A 325 -20.28 21.48 -26.60
C ALA A 325 -20.17 21.43 -28.14
N ALA A 326 -19.12 20.79 -28.67
CA ALA A 326 -19.10 20.30 -30.05
C ALA A 326 -18.35 18.96 -30.13
N ASP A 327 -18.89 18.04 -30.93
CA ASP A 327 -18.44 16.65 -31.17
C ASP A 327 -17.94 15.85 -29.94
N LEU A 328 -18.80 14.96 -29.45
CA LEU A 328 -18.45 13.94 -28.44
C LEU A 328 -17.76 12.71 -29.04
N ASN A 329 -17.71 12.58 -30.37
CA ASN A 329 -17.13 11.43 -31.06
C ASN A 329 -15.66 11.66 -31.48
N ASN A 330 -15.06 12.80 -31.13
CA ASN A 330 -13.67 13.11 -31.45
C ASN A 330 -12.74 12.03 -30.86
N PRO A 331 -12.17 11.12 -31.68
CA PRO A 331 -11.51 9.92 -31.16
C PRO A 331 -10.14 10.21 -30.55
N ARG A 332 -9.65 11.45 -30.65
CA ARG A 332 -8.40 11.92 -30.05
C ARG A 332 -8.55 12.34 -28.58
N TYR A 333 -9.76 12.74 -28.17
CA TYR A 333 -10.09 13.18 -26.81
C TYR A 333 -11.42 12.55 -26.36
N PRO A 334 -11.46 11.20 -26.19
CA PRO A 334 -12.70 10.47 -25.93
C PRO A 334 -13.18 10.67 -24.49
N VAL A 335 -14.26 11.43 -24.31
CA VAL A 335 -14.85 11.68 -22.99
C VAL A 335 -15.44 10.37 -22.42
N SER A 336 -14.72 9.76 -21.48
CA SER A 336 -15.17 8.55 -20.78
C SER A 336 -16.26 8.89 -19.77
N PHE A 337 -17.53 8.85 -20.19
CA PHE A 337 -18.67 9.07 -19.32
C PHE A 337 -18.83 7.89 -18.34
N THR A 338 -18.23 8.02 -17.16
CA THR A 338 -18.45 7.14 -16.01
C THR A 338 -18.91 7.98 -14.82
N GLU A 339 -19.85 7.46 -14.04
CA GLU A 339 -20.40 8.17 -12.89
C GLU A 339 -19.28 8.38 -11.85
N LYS A 340 -19.06 9.64 -11.41
CA LYS A 340 -18.05 10.01 -10.39
C LYS A 340 -18.69 10.88 -9.31
N ILE A 341 -18.21 10.72 -8.07
CA ILE A 341 -18.44 11.67 -6.97
C ILE A 341 -17.07 12.06 -6.42
N VAL A 342 -16.79 13.37 -6.39
CA VAL A 342 -15.60 13.97 -5.75
C VAL A 342 -16.10 15.07 -4.81
N TYR A 343 -15.72 15.03 -3.54
CA TYR A 343 -16.25 15.92 -2.50
C TYR A 343 -15.16 16.38 -1.54
N TRP A 344 -15.35 17.53 -0.90
CA TRP A 344 -14.43 18.10 0.08
C TRP A 344 -15.17 19.00 1.08
N TYR A 345 -14.70 19.05 2.32
CA TYR A 345 -15.21 19.93 3.37
C TYR A 345 -14.28 19.98 4.59
N ARG A 346 -14.51 20.96 5.46
CA ARG A 346 -13.84 21.07 6.75
C ARG A 346 -14.48 20.09 7.73
N ARG A 347 -13.64 19.27 8.40
CA ARG A 347 -14.13 18.30 9.39
C ARG A 347 -14.57 18.94 10.72
N THR A 348 -14.15 20.17 10.97
CA THR A 348 -14.51 20.95 12.16
C THR A 348 -15.15 22.28 11.71
N PRO A 349 -16.33 22.69 12.23
CA PRO A 349 -16.99 23.96 11.88
C PRO A 349 -16.18 25.22 12.17
N GLY A 350 -16.52 26.34 11.52
CA GLY A 350 -15.84 27.65 11.54
C GLY A 350 -15.84 28.37 12.88
N HIS A 351 -16.69 27.92 13.80
CA HIS A 351 -16.82 28.42 15.17
C HIS A 351 -16.16 27.50 16.21
N CYS A 352 -15.63 26.34 15.80
CA CYS A 352 -15.05 25.34 16.70
C CYS A 352 -13.51 25.42 16.71
N GLY A 353 -12.96 25.97 17.79
CA GLY A 353 -11.52 25.96 18.09
C GLY A 353 -10.73 27.19 17.60
N ASN A 354 -9.42 27.00 17.40
CA ASN A 354 -8.45 28.07 17.12
C ASN A 354 -7.88 27.95 15.70
N SER A 355 -7.43 29.05 15.10
CA SER A 355 -6.78 29.06 13.78
C SER A 355 -5.27 28.78 13.81
N ASP A 356 -4.65 28.61 15.00
CA ASP A 356 -3.18 28.47 15.15
C ASP A 356 -2.41 29.64 14.50
N GLY A 357 -2.97 30.86 14.59
CA GLY A 357 -2.43 32.05 13.94
C GLY A 357 -2.62 32.12 12.42
N THR A 358 -3.25 31.12 11.79
CA THR A 358 -3.57 31.13 10.35
C THR A 358 -4.43 32.35 10.03
N THR A 359 -4.01 33.10 9.02
CA THR A 359 -4.76 34.23 8.46
C THR A 359 -5.54 33.82 7.20
N GLY A 360 -6.73 34.39 7.00
CA GLY A 360 -7.39 34.38 5.71
C GLY A 360 -6.75 35.43 4.81
N ASN A 361 -6.25 35.00 3.63
CA ASN A 361 -5.28 35.70 2.79
C ASN A 361 -3.94 35.93 3.50
N ASN A 362 -2.93 36.40 2.75
CA ASN A 362 -1.61 36.73 3.30
C ASN A 362 -1.49 38.26 3.55
N PRO A 363 -1.35 38.72 4.81
CA PRO A 363 -1.23 40.16 5.10
C PRO A 363 0.18 40.74 4.93
N GLY A 364 1.25 39.94 4.86
CA GLY A 364 2.66 40.38 4.72
C GLY A 364 3.02 41.01 3.35
N SER A 365 1.97 41.40 2.63
CA SER A 365 1.70 40.99 1.25
C SER A 365 0.52 41.79 0.66
N GLY A 366 0.09 42.86 1.35
CA GLY A 366 -0.94 43.80 0.89
C GLY A 366 -2.39 43.30 0.87
N GLN A 367 -2.65 42.02 1.15
CA GLN A 367 -4.02 41.46 1.11
C GLN A 367 -4.78 41.73 2.43
N PRO A 368 -6.11 41.87 2.40
CA PRO A 368 -6.91 42.04 3.61
C PRO A 368 -6.87 40.77 4.47
N ALA A 369 -6.50 40.91 5.74
CA ALA A 369 -6.60 39.83 6.72
C ALA A 369 -8.08 39.54 7.03
N LEU A 370 -8.51 38.29 6.78
CA LEU A 370 -9.86 37.79 7.09
C LEU A 370 -9.77 36.59 8.04
N ALA A 371 -10.89 36.17 8.63
CA ALA A 371 -10.93 34.90 9.37
C ALA A 371 -10.85 33.71 8.39
N PRO A 372 -10.08 32.64 8.68
CA PRO A 372 -10.02 31.47 7.81
C PRO A 372 -11.39 30.83 7.52
N SER A 373 -12.35 30.94 8.44
CA SER A 373 -13.74 30.45 8.28
C SER A 373 -14.61 31.29 7.32
N GLU A 374 -14.17 32.50 6.94
CA GLU A 374 -14.78 33.26 5.81
C GLU A 374 -14.28 32.73 4.45
N LEU A 375 -13.06 32.19 4.40
CA LEU A 375 -12.42 31.69 3.18
C LEU A 375 -12.60 30.20 2.95
N SER A 376 -12.85 29.41 4.00
CA SER A 376 -13.33 28.05 3.86
C SER A 376 -14.56 27.81 4.72
N GLN A 377 -15.71 27.80 4.04
CA GLN A 377 -17.04 27.90 4.62
C GLN A 377 -17.50 26.58 5.24
N ASP A 378 -18.47 26.67 6.14
CA ASP A 378 -19.13 25.52 6.77
C ASP A 378 -20.13 24.86 5.79
N ARG A 379 -19.58 24.27 4.73
CA ARG A 379 -20.30 23.64 3.61
C ARG A 379 -19.62 22.35 3.15
N VAL A 380 -20.43 21.40 2.70
CA VAL A 380 -20.03 20.23 1.92
C VAL A 380 -19.98 20.64 0.45
N PHE A 381 -18.80 20.63 -0.16
CA PHE A 381 -18.62 20.86 -1.59
C PHE A 381 -18.53 19.54 -2.33
N VAL A 382 -19.17 19.44 -3.49
CA VAL A 382 -19.23 18.21 -4.28
C VAL A 382 -19.33 18.49 -5.77
N THR A 383 -18.53 17.76 -6.54
CA THR A 383 -18.59 17.71 -8.01
C THR A 383 -18.88 16.29 -8.44
N VAL A 384 -19.90 16.13 -9.27
CA VAL A 384 -20.25 14.84 -9.89
C VAL A 384 -20.04 14.89 -11.39
N ALA A 385 -19.57 13.78 -11.94
CA ALA A 385 -19.68 13.50 -13.37
C ALA A 385 -20.82 12.51 -13.56
N VAL A 386 -21.83 12.84 -14.37
CA VAL A 386 -22.99 11.97 -14.61
C VAL A 386 -23.16 11.62 -16.08
N VAL A 387 -23.57 10.38 -16.39
CA VAL A 387 -23.74 9.94 -17.80
C VAL A 387 -25.04 10.50 -18.42
N LYS A 388 -26.05 10.73 -17.58
CA LYS A 388 -27.36 11.32 -17.91
C LYS A 388 -27.81 12.20 -16.75
N PRO A 389 -28.81 13.09 -16.94
CA PRO A 389 -29.38 13.84 -15.83
C PRO A 389 -29.77 12.93 -14.66
N SER A 390 -29.50 13.41 -13.44
CA SER A 390 -29.63 12.66 -12.19
C SER A 390 -29.97 13.60 -11.04
N GLU A 391 -30.45 13.01 -9.95
CA GLU A 391 -30.41 13.66 -8.65
C GLU A 391 -29.09 13.32 -7.94
N LEU A 392 -28.60 14.24 -7.11
CA LEU A 392 -27.53 14.01 -6.14
C LEU A 392 -28.10 14.29 -4.75
N HIS A 393 -28.21 13.24 -3.94
CA HIS A 393 -28.68 13.33 -2.56
C HIS A 393 -27.46 13.46 -1.65
N VAL A 394 -27.42 14.48 -0.80
CA VAL A 394 -26.32 14.76 0.14
C VAL A 394 -26.87 14.85 1.55
N GLN A 395 -26.42 13.96 2.43
CA GLN A 395 -26.87 13.83 3.81
C GLN A 395 -25.72 14.08 4.77
N ILE A 396 -25.94 14.87 5.82
CA ILE A 396 -24.98 15.09 6.91
C ILE A 396 -25.56 14.46 8.19
N GLY A 397 -24.83 13.50 8.76
CA GLY A 397 -25.30 12.69 9.88
C GLY A 397 -26.62 12.00 9.56
N TYR A 398 -27.60 12.16 10.45
CA TYR A 398 -28.93 11.55 10.36
C TYR A 398 -30.02 12.51 9.84
N ALA A 399 -29.65 13.67 9.30
CA ALA A 399 -30.61 14.63 8.75
C ALA A 399 -31.28 14.11 7.46
N THR A 400 -32.37 14.74 7.02
CA THR A 400 -32.97 14.48 5.70
C THR A 400 -31.97 14.86 4.59
N PRO A 401 -31.73 14.01 3.56
CA PRO A 401 -30.83 14.35 2.47
C PRO A 401 -31.28 15.62 1.72
N THR A 402 -30.33 16.50 1.43
CA THR A 402 -30.50 17.62 0.49
C THR A 402 -30.45 17.05 -0.93
N VAL A 403 -31.53 17.21 -1.69
CA VAL A 403 -31.63 16.75 -3.09
C VAL A 403 -31.23 17.86 -4.05
N LEU A 404 -30.17 17.61 -4.81
CA LEU A 404 -29.62 18.50 -5.84
C LEU A 404 -29.90 17.90 -7.22
N GLN A 405 -30.03 18.74 -8.25
CA GLN A 405 -30.35 18.29 -9.62
C GLN A 405 -29.13 18.46 -10.54
N ALA A 406 -28.50 17.35 -10.91
CA ALA A 406 -27.47 17.30 -11.94
C ALA A 406 -28.16 17.24 -13.31
N THR A 407 -28.51 18.42 -13.84
CA THR A 407 -29.43 18.58 -14.97
C THR A 407 -28.83 18.24 -16.34
N GLN A 408 -27.51 18.07 -16.43
CA GLN A 408 -26.80 17.80 -17.69
C GLN A 408 -25.81 16.63 -17.57
N PRO A 409 -25.57 15.85 -18.65
CA PRO A 409 -24.43 14.93 -18.72
C PRO A 409 -23.08 15.64 -18.52
N GLY A 410 -22.11 14.93 -17.97
CA GLY A 410 -20.79 15.49 -17.63
C GLY A 410 -20.77 16.13 -16.24
N ILE A 411 -19.97 17.18 -16.10
CA ILE A 411 -19.66 17.82 -14.81
C ILE A 411 -20.81 18.69 -14.31
N ASN A 412 -21.22 18.45 -13.06
CA ASN A 412 -22.14 19.27 -12.27
C ASN A 412 -21.50 19.52 -10.90
N HIS A 413 -21.50 20.76 -10.42
CA HIS A 413 -20.86 21.15 -9.14
C HIS A 413 -21.87 21.85 -8.23
N PHE A 414 -21.78 21.55 -6.93
CA PHE A 414 -22.70 22.01 -5.90
C PHE A 414 -22.00 22.19 -4.55
N SER A 415 -22.67 22.90 -3.64
CA SER A 415 -22.33 22.84 -2.22
C SER A 415 -23.58 22.89 -1.32
N VAL A 416 -23.52 22.22 -0.18
CA VAL A 416 -24.60 22.08 0.81
C VAL A 416 -24.10 22.62 2.16
N PRO A 417 -24.74 23.62 2.78
CA PRO A 417 -24.31 24.15 4.08
C PRO A 417 -24.48 23.12 5.19
N PHE A 418 -23.60 23.16 6.20
CA PHE A 418 -23.72 22.27 7.37
C PHE A 418 -25.01 22.51 8.16
N HIS A 419 -25.48 23.77 8.27
CA HIS A 419 -26.64 24.15 9.09
C HIS A 419 -26.61 23.59 10.54
N GLY A 420 -25.42 23.45 11.12
CA GLY A 420 -25.22 22.86 12.46
C GLY A 420 -25.30 21.33 12.52
N GLN A 421 -25.49 20.65 11.39
CA GLN A 421 -25.48 19.18 11.30
C GLN A 421 -24.05 18.65 11.44
N MET A 422 -23.93 17.50 12.11
CA MET A 422 -22.66 16.80 12.39
C MET A 422 -22.84 15.30 12.13
N GLY A 423 -21.72 14.56 12.04
CA GLY A 423 -21.69 13.15 11.67
C GLY A 423 -21.16 12.92 10.24
N PRO A 424 -21.16 11.65 9.76
CA PRO A 424 -20.69 11.27 8.43
C PRO A 424 -21.44 12.00 7.31
N VAL A 425 -20.82 12.18 6.15
CA VAL A 425 -21.47 12.81 5.00
C VAL A 425 -21.70 11.77 3.90
N HIS A 426 -22.95 11.42 3.64
CA HIS A 426 -23.33 10.44 2.62
C HIS A 426 -23.73 11.14 1.32
N PHE A 427 -23.30 10.57 0.19
CA PHE A 427 -23.61 11.06 -1.16
C PHE A 427 -24.19 9.92 -2.00
N VAL A 428 -25.30 10.16 -2.68
CA VAL A 428 -25.95 9.18 -3.56
C VAL A 428 -26.35 9.85 -4.87
N ILE A 429 -25.84 9.35 -6.00
CA ILE A 429 -26.38 9.69 -7.32
C ILE A 429 -27.60 8.80 -7.55
N VAL A 430 -28.77 9.40 -7.72
CA VAL A 430 -30.04 8.71 -7.95
C VAL A 430 -30.55 9.00 -9.37
N ARG A 431 -31.01 7.96 -10.07
CA ARG A 431 -31.64 8.09 -11.39
C ARG A 431 -32.77 7.07 -11.52
N ASN A 432 -33.95 7.52 -11.95
CA ASN A 432 -35.16 6.68 -12.08
C ASN A 432 -35.48 5.88 -10.79
N HIS A 433 -35.40 6.55 -9.63
CA HIS A 433 -35.59 5.96 -8.28
C HIS A 433 -34.66 4.78 -7.96
N ARG A 434 -33.45 4.74 -8.55
CA ARG A 434 -32.39 3.79 -8.21
C ARG A 434 -31.11 4.52 -7.88
N GLU A 435 -30.38 4.02 -6.89
CA GLU A 435 -29.01 4.42 -6.63
C GLU A 435 -28.11 3.96 -7.78
N ILE A 436 -27.21 4.84 -8.23
CA ILE A 436 -26.32 4.64 -9.38
C ILE A 436 -24.85 4.59 -8.93
N ALA A 437 -24.48 5.47 -8.00
CA ALA A 437 -23.18 5.50 -7.36
C ALA A 437 -23.33 6.14 -5.97
N THR A 438 -22.52 5.69 -5.00
CA THR A 438 -22.53 6.20 -3.64
C THR A 438 -21.13 6.58 -3.16
N ALA A 439 -21.06 7.45 -2.16
CA ALA A 439 -19.87 7.74 -1.39
C ALA A 439 -20.23 8.04 0.06
N THR A 440 -19.28 7.89 0.98
CA THR A 440 -19.40 8.35 2.36
C THR A 440 -18.08 8.99 2.76
N GLY A 441 -18.15 10.22 3.25
CA GLY A 441 -17.02 10.98 3.77
C GLY A 441 -16.94 10.95 5.30
N PRO A 442 -15.76 11.30 5.86
CA PRO A 442 -15.53 11.28 7.30
C PRO A 442 -16.44 12.26 8.05
N ALA A 443 -16.71 11.99 9.32
CA ALA A 443 -17.61 12.81 10.10
C ALA A 443 -17.14 14.27 10.25
N ILE A 444 -18.11 15.18 10.17
CA ILE A 444 -18.04 16.55 10.69
C ILE A 444 -18.25 16.48 12.20
N THR A 445 -17.36 17.11 12.98
CA THR A 445 -17.29 17.03 14.45
C THR A 445 -16.94 18.39 15.06
N ASP A 446 -17.41 18.65 16.27
CA ASP A 446 -17.01 19.79 17.10
C ASP A 446 -15.55 19.69 17.61
N VAL A 447 -15.04 18.46 17.79
CA VAL A 447 -13.64 18.15 18.06
C VAL A 447 -12.73 18.89 17.06
N TRP A 448 -11.75 19.64 17.58
CA TRP A 448 -10.81 20.39 16.75
C TRP A 448 -9.83 19.46 16.05
N ILE A 449 -9.93 19.44 14.72
CA ILE A 449 -8.97 18.82 13.82
C ILE A 449 -8.33 19.95 13.01
N SER A 450 -7.02 19.84 12.77
CA SER A 450 -6.22 20.76 11.94
C SER A 450 -7.00 21.22 10.69
N PRO A 451 -7.00 22.53 10.34
CA PRO A 451 -7.96 23.13 9.41
C PRO A 451 -7.83 22.69 7.93
N CYS A 452 -7.04 21.68 7.64
CA CYS A 452 -6.95 21.09 6.30
C CYS A 452 -8.29 20.47 5.90
N LEU A 453 -8.85 21.00 4.82
CA LEU A 453 -9.86 20.34 4.01
C LEU A 453 -9.34 18.95 3.60
N ARG A 454 -10.23 17.93 3.54
CA ARG A 454 -9.90 16.64 2.93
C ARG A 454 -10.78 16.43 1.70
N PRO A 455 -10.20 16.27 0.49
CA PRO A 455 -10.93 15.83 -0.68
C PRO A 455 -10.98 14.30 -0.70
N ALA A 456 -12.05 13.73 -1.25
CA ALA A 456 -12.16 12.30 -1.44
C ALA A 456 -13.06 11.97 -2.63
N SER A 457 -12.94 10.74 -3.15
CA SER A 457 -13.74 10.25 -4.26
C SER A 457 -14.10 8.78 -4.08
N SER A 458 -15.21 8.34 -4.67
CA SER A 458 -15.51 6.90 -4.81
C SER A 458 -15.26 6.44 -6.25
N SER A 459 -14.26 5.57 -6.41
CA SER A 459 -13.91 4.91 -7.68
C SER A 459 -14.62 3.55 -7.82
N LEU A 460 -15.91 3.50 -7.48
CA LEU A 460 -16.72 2.28 -7.53
C LEU A 460 -17.60 2.22 -8.77
N LEU A 461 -17.14 1.46 -9.77
CA LEU A 461 -18.00 0.87 -10.79
C LEU A 461 -17.61 -0.59 -10.99
N ARG A 462 -18.03 -1.44 -10.03
CA ARG A 462 -18.01 -2.90 -10.18
C ARG A 462 -19.01 -3.29 -11.26
N ILE A 463 -18.57 -3.33 -12.52
CA ILE A 463 -19.34 -3.95 -13.58
C ILE A 463 -19.33 -5.47 -13.34
N PHE A 464 -20.45 -6.01 -12.87
CA PHE A 464 -20.78 -7.40 -13.08
C PHE A 464 -21.02 -7.62 -14.57
N SER A 465 -19.98 -8.02 -15.32
CA SER A 465 -20.12 -8.56 -16.67
C SER A 465 -19.57 -9.97 -16.71
N SER A 466 -20.45 -10.92 -17.00
CA SER A 466 -20.05 -12.19 -17.63
C SER A 466 -19.24 -11.92 -18.89
N SER A 467 -18.28 -12.79 -19.18
CA SER A 467 -17.40 -12.69 -20.36
C SER A 467 -18.17 -12.49 -21.68
N PRO A 468 -17.54 -11.82 -22.65
CA PRO A 468 -17.26 -12.50 -23.90
C PRO A 468 -15.78 -12.48 -24.29
N LEU A 469 -15.46 -13.24 -25.35
CA LEU A 469 -14.10 -13.52 -25.82
C LEU A 469 -13.50 -12.39 -26.67
N SER A 470 -12.17 -12.44 -26.86
CA SER A 470 -11.40 -11.58 -27.75
C SER A 470 -11.90 -11.61 -29.21
N PRO A 471 -11.82 -10.50 -29.96
CA PRO A 471 -12.27 -10.46 -31.35
C PRO A 471 -11.23 -11.05 -32.32
N PHE A 472 -11.66 -12.04 -33.11
CA PHE A 472 -11.03 -12.41 -34.37
C PHE A 472 -12.11 -12.87 -35.38
N ILE A 473 -11.81 -12.70 -36.66
CA ILE A 473 -12.61 -13.05 -37.85
C ILE A 473 -13.78 -12.07 -38.17
N THR A 474 -13.76 -11.65 -39.43
CA THR A 474 -14.64 -10.66 -40.08
C THR A 474 -15.73 -11.33 -40.93
N LEU A 475 -16.75 -10.55 -41.33
CA LEU A 475 -17.75 -10.84 -42.38
C LEU A 475 -18.58 -12.13 -42.23
N ALA A 476 -19.87 -11.98 -41.92
CA ALA A 476 -20.95 -12.35 -42.86
C ALA A 476 -22.31 -11.77 -42.43
N SER A 477 -23.15 -11.47 -43.42
CA SER A 477 -24.47 -10.86 -43.29
C SER A 477 -25.59 -11.84 -42.91
N SER A 478 -26.55 -11.34 -42.11
CA SER A 478 -28.00 -11.53 -42.24
C SER A 478 -28.60 -12.94 -42.43
N ILE A 479 -29.44 -13.37 -41.48
CA ILE A 479 -30.87 -13.75 -41.69
C ILE A 479 -31.53 -14.06 -40.34
N SER A 480 -32.80 -13.69 -40.18
CA SER A 480 -33.61 -14.00 -38.99
C SER A 480 -34.48 -15.24 -39.22
N ILE A 481 -34.60 -16.12 -38.22
CA ILE A 481 -35.72 -17.04 -38.00
C ILE A 481 -35.74 -17.43 -36.52
N SER A 482 -36.93 -17.45 -35.92
CA SER A 482 -37.18 -18.02 -34.58
C SER A 482 -37.89 -19.37 -34.73
N ILE A 483 -37.69 -20.29 -33.79
CA ILE A 483 -38.68 -21.31 -33.39
C ILE A 483 -38.26 -21.93 -32.05
N LEU A 484 -39.24 -22.25 -31.18
CA LEU A 484 -39.03 -23.15 -30.05
C LEU A 484 -39.22 -24.58 -30.56
N ASP A 485 -38.26 -25.48 -30.31
CA ASP A 485 -38.56 -26.91 -30.35
C ASP A 485 -37.54 -27.77 -29.58
N LEU A 486 -37.99 -28.96 -29.15
CA LEU A 486 -37.20 -30.13 -28.72
C LEU A 486 -36.32 -30.05 -27.44
N PHE A 487 -36.97 -30.21 -26.28
CA PHE A 487 -36.57 -31.24 -25.30
C PHE A 487 -37.25 -32.59 -25.68
N PRO A 488 -36.88 -33.77 -25.13
CA PRO A 488 -35.75 -34.13 -24.26
C PRO A 488 -34.93 -35.34 -24.80
N LEU A 489 -33.84 -35.76 -24.11
CA LEU A 489 -33.42 -37.18 -24.12
C LEU A 489 -32.53 -37.58 -22.92
N PHE A 490 -32.59 -38.87 -22.55
CA PHE A 490 -31.76 -39.65 -21.62
C PHE A 490 -31.69 -39.30 -20.11
N ILE A 491 -32.54 -40.00 -19.35
CA ILE A 491 -32.16 -40.60 -18.06
C ILE A 491 -31.91 -42.09 -18.30
N TYR A 492 -30.71 -42.60 -17.99
CA TYR A 492 -30.31 -44.02 -17.77
C TYR A 492 -28.78 -43.98 -17.48
N ILE A 493 -28.16 -44.76 -16.57
CA ILE A 493 -28.56 -45.94 -15.78
C ILE A 493 -28.15 -45.71 -14.31
N LEU A 494 -28.94 -46.25 -13.36
CA LEU A 494 -28.51 -46.42 -11.97
C LEU A 494 -29.09 -47.71 -11.37
N SER A 495 -28.41 -48.85 -11.56
CA SER A 495 -28.45 -50.03 -10.68
C SER A 495 -27.72 -51.23 -11.29
N LEU A 496 -26.83 -51.86 -10.51
CA LEU A 496 -26.78 -53.31 -10.27
C LEU A 496 -25.71 -53.59 -9.20
N SER A 497 -25.97 -54.55 -8.32
CA SER A 497 -25.17 -54.79 -7.11
C SER A 497 -24.75 -56.26 -6.96
N THR A 498 -23.85 -56.51 -5.99
CA THR A 498 -23.43 -57.80 -5.40
C THR A 498 -22.16 -58.45 -6.00
N LEU A 499 -21.36 -59.26 -5.25
CA LEU A 499 -21.57 -59.93 -3.94
C LEU A 499 -20.23 -60.18 -3.19
N TYR A 500 -20.35 -60.64 -1.93
CA TYR A 500 -19.39 -61.40 -1.08
C TYR A 500 -18.34 -60.74 -0.15
N HIS A 501 -18.30 -61.34 1.05
CA HIS A 501 -17.42 -61.29 2.23
C HIS A 501 -17.68 -62.64 3.00
N PRO A 502 -17.04 -63.05 4.13
CA PRO A 502 -16.11 -62.33 5.02
C PRO A 502 -14.91 -63.14 5.64
N THR A 503 -14.03 -62.45 6.40
CA THR A 503 -13.21 -62.95 7.57
C THR A 503 -12.12 -64.03 7.33
N THR A 504 -11.07 -64.26 8.17
CA THR A 504 -10.78 -63.88 9.59
C THR A 504 -9.24 -63.70 9.88
N MET A 505 -8.85 -63.51 11.15
CA MET A 505 -7.49 -63.28 11.74
C MET A 505 -6.47 -64.47 11.58
N THR A 506 -5.16 -64.46 11.98
CA THR A 506 -4.56 -64.07 13.29
C THR A 506 -2.99 -64.09 13.39
N LYS A 507 -2.39 -63.20 14.23
CA LYS A 507 -1.12 -63.24 15.05
C LYS A 507 0.24 -63.85 14.56
N LYS A 508 1.27 -62.96 14.42
CA LYS A 508 2.49 -62.74 15.26
C LYS A 508 3.55 -63.86 15.62
N CYS A 509 4.84 -63.49 15.49
CA CYS A 509 6.03 -63.71 16.39
C CYS A 509 7.24 -64.60 15.93
N PHE A 510 8.36 -64.53 16.70
CA PHE A 510 9.79 -64.95 16.52
C PHE A 510 10.69 -63.95 15.72
N SER A 511 11.88 -63.44 16.11
CA SER A 511 12.98 -63.76 17.07
C SER A 511 13.98 -64.85 16.62
N GLU A 512 15.29 -64.87 16.92
CA GLU A 512 16.37 -63.93 17.38
C GLU A 512 17.66 -64.79 17.61
N LEU A 513 18.92 -64.29 17.44
CA LEU A 513 20.14 -64.66 18.21
C LEU A 513 21.50 -64.08 17.68
N GLN A 514 22.60 -64.25 18.46
CA GLN A 514 23.88 -63.48 18.40
C GLN A 514 25.19 -64.33 18.51
N THR A 515 26.32 -63.62 18.80
CA THR A 515 27.68 -64.00 19.33
C THR A 515 28.78 -64.22 18.26
N GLU A 516 30.10 -63.97 18.45
CA GLU A 516 31.01 -63.26 19.42
C GLU A 516 32.41 -63.15 18.72
N SER A 517 33.52 -62.49 19.12
CA SER A 517 34.00 -61.67 20.27
C SER A 517 35.02 -60.60 19.75
N TRP A 518 36.12 -60.07 20.34
CA TRP A 518 36.97 -60.30 21.55
C TRP A 518 37.73 -59.00 21.96
N ARG A 519 38.70 -59.03 22.91
CA ARG A 519 39.36 -57.83 23.54
C ARG A 519 40.73 -58.14 24.21
N PRO A 520 41.54 -57.15 24.71
CA PRO A 520 41.58 -55.68 24.51
C PRO A 520 42.92 -55.28 23.80
N PRO A 521 43.99 -54.59 24.30
CA PRO A 521 44.31 -53.83 25.54
C PRO A 521 44.50 -52.29 25.34
N VAL A 522 45.00 -51.56 26.37
CA VAL A 522 45.17 -50.07 26.48
C VAL A 522 46.36 -49.77 27.43
N PRO A 523 47.35 -48.87 27.14
CA PRO A 523 47.31 -47.43 27.54
C PRO A 523 47.97 -46.44 26.51
N PRO A 524 48.73 -45.34 26.84
CA PRO A 524 48.10 -44.01 26.86
C PRO A 524 48.80 -42.82 26.15
N LEU A 525 48.01 -41.73 25.98
CA LEU A 525 48.39 -40.29 25.94
C LEU A 525 49.25 -39.70 24.78
N THR A 526 48.61 -39.00 23.83
CA THR A 526 48.54 -37.51 23.74
C THR A 526 47.66 -37.04 22.55
N GLN A 527 47.29 -35.75 22.49
CA GLN A 527 46.39 -35.13 21.48
C GLN A 527 47.19 -34.24 20.47
N PRO A 528 46.54 -33.52 19.54
CA PRO A 528 45.79 -33.98 18.34
C PRO A 528 46.42 -33.36 17.05
N PRO A 529 45.96 -33.65 15.79
CA PRO A 529 44.86 -32.87 15.20
C PRO A 529 44.08 -33.54 14.03
N THR A 530 43.22 -32.74 13.37
CA THR A 530 42.71 -32.87 11.99
C THR A 530 41.48 -33.74 11.70
N THR A 531 40.69 -33.26 10.75
CA THR A 531 39.39 -33.77 10.27
C THR A 531 39.48 -34.99 9.36
N THR A 532 38.50 -35.88 9.47
CA THR A 532 37.78 -36.44 8.30
C THR A 532 36.38 -36.90 8.70
N LEU A 533 35.39 -36.73 7.80
CA LEU A 533 34.01 -37.19 7.96
C LEU A 533 33.65 -38.11 6.80
N PRO A 534 33.30 -39.40 7.05
CA PRO A 534 32.64 -40.25 6.08
C PRO A 534 31.14 -40.44 6.39
N SER A 535 30.33 -40.41 5.33
CA SER A 535 28.98 -40.99 5.17
C SER A 535 28.27 -41.59 6.39
N ARG A 536 27.05 -41.10 6.69
CA ARG A 536 26.09 -41.81 7.55
C ARG A 536 24.84 -42.23 6.77
N SER A 537 24.35 -43.43 7.05
CA SER A 537 23.16 -44.03 6.45
C SER A 537 21.86 -43.37 6.90
N THR A 538 20.80 -43.55 6.11
CA THR A 538 19.42 -43.17 6.43
C THR A 538 18.97 -43.70 7.79
N THR A 539 18.45 -42.82 8.64
CA THR A 539 17.70 -43.14 9.87
C THR A 539 16.40 -42.36 9.86
N GLU A 540 15.31 -42.96 10.34
CA GLU A 540 13.96 -42.39 10.29
C GLU A 540 13.86 -41.10 11.14
N ASN A 541 13.14 -40.10 10.64
CA ASN A 541 12.94 -38.83 11.34
C ASN A 541 11.97 -38.99 12.53
N THR A 542 12.53 -39.17 13.72
CA THR A 542 11.83 -39.00 15.01
C THR A 542 12.18 -37.65 15.62
N SER A 543 11.34 -36.64 15.38
CA SER A 543 11.54 -35.29 15.92
C SER A 543 11.33 -35.26 17.44
N PRO A 544 12.24 -34.64 18.23
CA PRO A 544 12.05 -34.48 19.65
C PRO A 544 11.06 -33.35 19.95
N SER A 545 9.78 -33.68 20.14
CA SER A 545 8.84 -32.78 20.81
C SER A 545 9.20 -32.70 22.30
N ALA A 546 9.32 -31.48 22.82
CA ALA A 546 9.42 -31.22 24.25
C ALA A 546 8.04 -31.39 24.91
N ALA A 547 7.55 -32.63 24.93
CA ALA A 547 6.21 -32.99 25.37
C ALA A 547 6.05 -32.85 26.90
N SER A 548 5.93 -31.61 27.38
CA SER A 548 5.44 -31.30 28.72
C SER A 548 4.11 -32.05 28.94
N SER A 549 4.04 -32.88 29.98
CA SER A 549 2.82 -33.65 30.24
C SER A 549 1.63 -32.71 30.47
N PRO A 550 0.43 -32.98 29.89
CA PRO A 550 -0.71 -32.08 30.00
C PRO A 550 -1.03 -31.74 31.46
N GLY A 551 -1.03 -30.43 31.77
CA GLY A 551 -1.21 -29.93 33.14
C GLY A 551 0.08 -29.62 33.93
N ALA A 552 1.28 -29.91 33.41
CA ALA A 552 2.54 -29.46 34.01
C ALA A 552 2.66 -27.92 34.03
N ALA A 553 3.50 -27.42 34.94
CA ALA A 553 3.92 -26.02 34.94
C ALA A 553 4.92 -25.77 33.79
N ILE A 554 4.81 -24.60 33.14
CA ILE A 554 5.68 -24.22 32.03
C ILE A 554 7.03 -23.72 32.57
N SER A 555 8.12 -24.34 32.11
CA SER A 555 9.48 -23.82 32.23
C SER A 555 9.84 -23.11 30.92
N PRO A 556 10.00 -21.77 30.89
CA PRO A 556 10.20 -21.06 29.63
C PRO A 556 11.46 -21.45 28.85
N GLY A 557 12.52 -21.87 29.56
CA GLY A 557 13.79 -22.30 28.95
C GLY A 557 13.70 -23.63 28.17
N ASP A 558 12.68 -24.44 28.43
CA ASP A 558 12.50 -25.75 27.77
C ASP A 558 12.12 -25.58 26.29
N TYR A 559 11.59 -24.41 25.91
CA TYR A 559 11.15 -24.09 24.55
C TYR A 559 12.23 -23.39 23.69
N SER A 560 13.32 -22.90 24.30
CA SER A 560 14.35 -22.11 23.61
C SER A 560 15.06 -22.87 22.48
N GLN A 561 15.45 -24.12 22.74
CA GLN A 561 16.12 -24.97 21.76
C GLN A 561 15.13 -25.61 20.77
N PRO A 562 13.97 -26.17 21.20
CA PRO A 562 12.92 -26.62 20.28
C PRO A 562 12.46 -25.55 19.29
N TYR A 563 12.34 -24.28 19.70
CA TYR A 563 12.06 -23.18 18.77
C TYR A 563 13.20 -22.97 17.76
N CYS A 564 14.47 -23.00 18.18
CA CYS A 564 15.61 -22.93 17.26
C CYS A 564 15.61 -24.09 16.24
N ASP A 565 15.26 -25.30 16.67
CA ASP A 565 15.19 -26.46 15.78
C ASP A 565 13.96 -26.40 14.86
N PHE A 566 12.83 -25.89 15.33
CA PHE A 566 11.66 -25.58 14.50
C PHE A 566 12.01 -24.57 13.39
N MET A 567 12.59 -23.42 13.75
CA MET A 567 12.94 -22.34 12.82
C MET A 567 14.03 -22.73 11.81
N THR A 568 14.89 -23.67 12.16
CA THR A 568 15.92 -24.24 11.28
C THR A 568 15.35 -25.25 10.29
N ASN A 569 14.48 -26.15 10.75
CA ASN A 569 13.99 -27.27 9.94
C ASN A 569 12.76 -26.93 9.10
N ASN A 570 11.97 -25.93 9.50
CA ASN A 570 10.70 -25.54 8.85
C ASN A 570 10.79 -24.12 8.24
N PRO A 571 11.65 -23.89 7.22
CA PRO A 571 11.74 -22.57 6.60
C PRO A 571 10.40 -22.14 5.97
N THR A 572 9.64 -23.10 5.44
CA THR A 572 8.37 -22.91 4.73
C THR A 572 7.14 -23.28 5.57
N THR A 573 5.98 -22.83 5.12
CA THR A 573 4.69 -22.76 5.84
C THR A 573 3.99 -24.10 6.17
N PHE A 574 4.53 -25.25 5.78
CA PHE A 574 3.70 -26.43 5.44
C PHE A 574 3.71 -27.62 6.44
N HIS A 575 4.10 -27.46 7.70
CA HIS A 575 4.43 -28.59 8.61
C HIS A 575 3.63 -28.62 9.93
N ALA A 576 2.89 -29.70 10.21
CA ALA A 576 2.10 -29.88 11.46
C ALA A 576 1.85 -31.38 11.80
N ASN A 577 1.55 -31.70 13.07
CA ASN A 577 1.39 -33.07 13.58
C ASN A 577 0.29 -33.22 14.66
N GLY A 578 -0.13 -34.46 14.94
CA GLY A 578 -0.79 -34.87 16.20
C GLY A 578 -2.32 -34.82 16.28
N TYR A 579 -3.01 -33.96 15.52
CA TYR A 579 -4.48 -33.80 15.58
C TYR A 579 -5.19 -34.61 14.47
N ARG A 580 -6.50 -34.89 14.61
CA ARG A 580 -7.24 -35.61 13.53
C ARG A 580 -7.60 -34.65 12.39
N ARG A 581 -7.04 -34.88 11.21
CA ARG A 581 -7.26 -34.03 10.03
C ARG A 581 -8.73 -34.04 9.57
N LEU A 582 -9.24 -32.86 9.26
CA LEU A 582 -10.50 -32.61 8.59
C LEU A 582 -10.23 -32.02 7.20
N SER A 583 -10.93 -32.55 6.20
CA SER A 583 -10.98 -31.98 4.85
C SER A 583 -12.07 -30.91 4.83
N GLU A 584 -11.76 -29.71 4.31
CA GLU A 584 -12.77 -28.65 4.10
C GLU A 584 -13.91 -29.11 3.18
N ARG A 585 -13.64 -30.08 2.28
CA ARG A 585 -14.56 -30.62 1.27
C ARG A 585 -15.55 -31.66 1.82
N ASP A 586 -15.36 -32.12 3.05
CA ASP A 586 -16.18 -33.16 3.68
C ASP A 586 -17.18 -32.51 4.64
N ALA A 587 -18.38 -33.08 4.81
CA ALA A 587 -19.30 -32.65 5.88
C ALA A 587 -18.72 -32.95 7.27
N TRP A 588 -18.90 -32.04 8.24
CA TRP A 588 -18.29 -32.11 9.58
C TRP A 588 -19.28 -32.44 10.70
N THR A 589 -20.58 -32.21 10.51
CA THR A 589 -21.64 -32.44 11.50
C THR A 589 -21.55 -33.82 12.16
N ASN A 590 -21.48 -34.89 11.37
CA ASN A 590 -21.35 -36.27 11.86
C ASN A 590 -19.91 -36.69 12.23
N ARG A 591 -18.97 -35.74 12.35
CA ARG A 591 -17.55 -36.03 12.64
C ARG A 591 -17.01 -35.35 13.90
N LEU A 592 -17.51 -34.16 14.24
CA LEU A 592 -17.10 -33.45 15.44
C LEU A 592 -17.77 -34.04 16.69
N GLN A 593 -17.03 -34.12 17.79
CA GLN A 593 -17.47 -34.72 19.06
C GLN A 593 -16.83 -33.94 20.23
N ARG A 594 -17.53 -33.88 21.37
CA ARG A 594 -17.00 -33.33 22.62
C ARG A 594 -15.81 -34.17 23.11
N GLY A 595 -14.78 -33.51 23.64
CA GLY A 595 -13.47 -34.10 23.92
C GLY A 595 -12.61 -34.37 22.67
N GLY A 596 -13.07 -34.03 21.47
CA GLY A 596 -12.38 -34.29 20.21
C GLY A 596 -11.36 -33.22 19.84
N LYS A 597 -10.23 -33.65 19.24
CA LYS A 597 -9.13 -32.78 18.77
C LYS A 597 -8.93 -32.88 17.27
N TYR A 598 -9.02 -31.75 16.57
CA TYR A 598 -9.17 -31.67 15.11
C TYR A 598 -8.35 -30.55 14.49
N TYR A 599 -7.88 -30.73 13.25
CA TYR A 599 -7.29 -29.64 12.48
C TYR A 599 -7.74 -29.65 11.03
N CYS A 600 -7.80 -28.49 10.41
CA CYS A 600 -8.04 -28.33 8.98
C CYS A 600 -6.95 -27.46 8.34
N SER A 601 -6.74 -27.64 7.04
CA SER A 601 -5.68 -26.98 6.27
C SER A 601 -6.25 -26.36 5.00
N ARG A 602 -6.15 -25.04 4.83
CA ARG A 602 -6.50 -24.34 3.60
C ARG A 602 -5.23 -23.98 2.83
N ASN A 603 -5.23 -24.19 1.51
CA ASN A 603 -4.06 -24.12 0.62
C ASN A 603 -2.89 -25.09 0.93
N GLY A 604 -2.75 -25.54 2.17
CA GLY A 604 -1.53 -26.13 2.73
C GLY A 604 -0.65 -25.10 3.46
N SER A 605 -0.95 -23.80 3.35
CA SER A 605 -0.22 -22.70 3.98
C SER A 605 -0.98 -22.00 5.11
N SER A 606 -2.24 -22.37 5.37
CA SER A 606 -2.98 -21.89 6.55
C SER A 606 -3.69 -23.02 7.25
N PHE A 607 -3.71 -22.97 8.58
CA PHE A 607 -4.16 -24.06 9.43
C PHE A 607 -5.04 -23.51 10.55
N ILE A 608 -6.07 -24.27 10.92
CA ILE A 608 -6.80 -24.04 12.17
C ILE A 608 -6.88 -25.38 12.89
N ALA A 609 -6.36 -25.42 14.11
CA ALA A 609 -6.37 -26.57 15.01
C ALA A 609 -7.22 -26.24 16.25
N PHE A 610 -8.04 -27.18 16.71
CA PHE A 610 -8.96 -26.95 17.82
C PHE A 610 -9.25 -28.22 18.62
N SER A 611 -9.56 -28.05 19.90
CA SER A 611 -10.13 -29.07 20.78
C SER A 611 -11.49 -28.62 21.30
N ILE A 612 -12.49 -29.50 21.20
CA ILE A 612 -13.83 -29.25 21.75
C ILE A 612 -13.86 -29.80 23.18
N GLY A 613 -14.20 -28.95 24.15
CA GLY A 613 -14.36 -29.36 25.55
C GLY A 613 -15.32 -30.54 25.72
N LYS A 614 -15.01 -31.44 26.67
CA LYS A 614 -15.82 -32.64 26.97
C LYS A 614 -17.24 -32.30 27.47
N ASP A 615 -17.39 -31.16 28.14
CA ASP A 615 -18.63 -30.66 28.73
C ASP A 615 -19.30 -29.56 27.89
N TYR A 616 -18.75 -29.21 26.71
CA TYR A 616 -19.19 -28.11 25.84
C TYR A 616 -20.70 -28.08 25.61
N ARG A 617 -21.35 -26.94 25.89
CA ARG A 617 -22.78 -26.72 25.68
C ARG A 617 -23.00 -25.83 24.45
N THR A 618 -24.11 -26.06 23.75
CA THR A 618 -24.47 -25.30 22.55
C THR A 618 -24.67 -23.82 22.91
N GLY A 619 -23.91 -22.93 22.25
CA GLY A 619 -23.89 -21.49 22.55
C GLY A 619 -22.71 -21.03 23.43
N ASN A 620 -21.92 -21.96 23.98
CA ASN A 620 -20.68 -21.62 24.70
C ASN A 620 -19.61 -21.05 23.75
N GLY A 621 -18.67 -20.29 24.32
CA GLY A 621 -17.63 -19.61 23.55
C GLY A 621 -16.51 -20.48 22.98
N MET A 622 -15.66 -19.82 22.20
CA MET A 622 -14.36 -20.33 21.76
C MET A 622 -13.25 -19.42 22.32
N ALA A 623 -12.23 -20.03 22.92
CA ALA A 623 -10.98 -19.38 23.28
C ALA A 623 -10.04 -19.51 22.08
N ILE A 624 -9.81 -18.42 21.36
CA ILE A 624 -9.08 -18.42 20.09
C ILE A 624 -7.76 -17.64 20.26
N VAL A 625 -6.64 -18.24 19.86
CA VAL A 625 -5.38 -17.54 19.60
C VAL A 625 -5.08 -17.67 18.11
N ALA A 626 -4.67 -16.61 17.40
CA ALA A 626 -4.18 -16.78 16.03
C ALA A 626 -3.17 -15.71 15.63
N GLY A 627 -2.20 -16.12 14.80
CA GLY A 627 -1.23 -15.25 14.14
C GLY A 627 -1.03 -15.66 12.69
N HIS A 628 0.15 -15.36 12.13
CA HIS A 628 0.48 -15.71 10.75
C HIS A 628 1.81 -16.48 10.60
N ILE A 629 1.93 -17.24 9.52
CA ILE A 629 3.04 -18.18 9.27
C ILE A 629 3.69 -18.02 7.89
N ASP A 630 3.22 -17.05 7.09
CA ASP A 630 4.06 -16.41 6.09
C ASP A 630 5.13 -15.51 6.74
N ALA A 631 6.12 -15.10 5.95
CA ALA A 631 7.19 -14.20 6.34
C ALA A 631 7.83 -13.60 5.08
N LEU A 632 8.47 -12.43 5.20
CA LEU A 632 9.26 -11.84 4.11
C LEU A 632 10.23 -12.82 3.48
N THR A 633 10.15 -12.92 2.15
CA THR A 633 10.93 -13.91 1.39
C THR A 633 11.16 -13.44 -0.05
N ALA A 634 11.91 -14.22 -0.84
CA ALA A 634 12.07 -14.00 -2.27
C ALA A 634 11.52 -15.22 -3.03
N LYS A 635 10.29 -15.10 -3.56
CA LYS A 635 9.59 -16.18 -4.26
C LYS A 635 10.09 -16.28 -5.71
N LEU A 636 10.26 -17.50 -6.22
CA LEU A 636 10.70 -17.75 -7.59
C LEU A 636 9.66 -17.26 -8.61
N LYS A 637 10.10 -16.65 -9.71
CA LYS A 637 9.18 -16.24 -10.79
C LYS A 637 8.65 -17.46 -11.56
N PRO A 638 7.43 -17.42 -12.14
CA PRO A 638 6.89 -18.53 -12.93
C PRO A 638 7.81 -19.02 -14.06
N VAL A 639 8.59 -18.11 -14.63
CA VAL A 639 9.78 -18.40 -15.44
C VAL A 639 11.00 -17.97 -14.62
N SER A 640 11.65 -18.90 -13.92
CA SER A 640 12.84 -18.58 -13.09
C SER A 640 14.15 -18.62 -13.87
N LYS A 641 14.14 -19.13 -15.11
CA LYS A 641 15.32 -19.26 -15.98
C LYS A 641 15.75 -17.90 -16.53
N LEU A 642 17.01 -17.54 -16.29
CA LEU A 642 17.67 -16.40 -16.92
C LEU A 642 18.81 -16.88 -17.85
N PRO A 643 19.20 -16.10 -18.88
CA PRO A 643 20.45 -16.33 -19.59
C PRO A 643 21.65 -16.21 -18.65
N SER A 644 22.67 -17.05 -18.85
CA SER A 644 23.98 -16.88 -18.21
C SER A 644 24.58 -15.53 -18.59
N LYS A 645 25.18 -14.80 -17.64
CA LYS A 645 25.82 -13.49 -17.86
C LYS A 645 27.24 -13.50 -17.31
N ALA A 646 28.23 -13.19 -18.16
CA ALA A 646 29.64 -13.06 -17.78
C ALA A 646 30.15 -14.23 -16.91
N GLY A 647 29.81 -15.46 -17.30
CA GLY A 647 30.17 -16.69 -16.58
C GLY A 647 29.23 -17.12 -15.45
N TYR A 648 28.17 -16.36 -15.12
CA TYR A 648 27.28 -16.64 -13.99
C TYR A 648 25.88 -17.06 -14.41
N ALA A 649 25.38 -18.15 -13.80
CA ALA A 649 23.98 -18.54 -13.85
C ALA A 649 23.18 -17.78 -12.79
N GLN A 650 22.09 -17.14 -13.20
CA GLN A 650 21.22 -16.34 -12.33
C GLN A 650 19.81 -16.95 -12.20
N LEU A 651 19.09 -16.60 -11.14
CA LEU A 651 17.71 -17.04 -10.86
C LEU A 651 16.76 -15.85 -10.83
N ALA A 652 15.66 -15.88 -11.58
CA ALA A 652 14.65 -14.83 -11.51
C ALA A 652 13.73 -15.03 -10.29
N VAL A 653 13.77 -14.08 -9.36
CA VAL A 653 12.94 -14.05 -8.14
C VAL A 653 12.17 -12.74 -8.06
N ALA A 654 11.10 -12.71 -7.25
CA ALA A 654 10.37 -11.50 -6.89
C ALA A 654 10.36 -11.36 -5.36
N PRO A 655 10.43 -10.13 -4.81
CA PRO A 655 10.24 -9.91 -3.39
C PRO A 655 8.80 -10.25 -2.99
N TYR A 656 8.64 -10.97 -1.89
CA TYR A 656 7.36 -11.07 -1.19
C TYR A 656 7.35 -10.05 -0.05
N ALA A 657 6.27 -9.28 0.04
CA ALA A 657 6.18 -8.09 0.89
C ALA A 657 7.42 -7.18 0.75
N SER A 658 8.03 -6.75 1.86
CA SER A 658 9.23 -5.90 1.83
C SER A 658 10.56 -6.67 1.67
N GLY A 659 10.51 -7.97 1.35
CA GLY A 659 11.67 -8.84 1.09
C GLY A 659 12.62 -8.32 0.00
N LEU A 660 13.83 -8.89 -0.08
CA LEU A 660 14.97 -8.28 -0.80
C LEU A 660 15.28 -6.85 -0.30
N GLY A 661 15.34 -6.68 1.02
CA GLY A 661 15.81 -5.46 1.68
C GLY A 661 17.32 -5.45 1.96
N PRO A 662 17.89 -4.39 2.56
CA PRO A 662 19.34 -4.27 2.79
C PRO A 662 19.99 -5.43 3.58
N THR A 663 19.22 -6.16 4.39
CA THR A 663 19.71 -7.31 5.18
C THR A 663 19.94 -8.59 4.38
N TRP A 664 19.40 -8.66 3.16
CA TRP A 664 19.47 -9.82 2.24
C TRP A 664 20.78 -9.93 1.45
N TRP A 665 21.57 -8.85 1.39
CA TRP A 665 22.87 -8.83 0.74
C TRP A 665 23.87 -9.77 1.42
N ASP A 666 24.69 -10.44 0.61
CA ASP A 666 25.76 -11.36 1.03
C ASP A 666 25.34 -12.47 2.00
N ARG A 667 24.05 -12.84 1.94
CA ARG A 667 23.49 -14.01 2.63
C ARG A 667 23.67 -15.28 1.81
N ASP A 668 23.95 -16.37 2.52
CA ASP A 668 23.97 -17.71 1.96
C ASP A 668 22.52 -18.22 1.93
N LEU A 669 21.88 -18.14 0.76
CA LEU A 669 20.46 -18.46 0.59
C LEU A 669 20.26 -19.90 0.11
N SER A 670 19.42 -20.66 0.81
CA SER A 670 18.89 -21.94 0.31
C SER A 670 17.49 -21.73 -0.27
N ILE A 671 16.91 -22.79 -0.85
CA ILE A 671 15.59 -22.83 -1.47
C ILE A 671 14.73 -23.93 -0.85
N GLY A 672 13.44 -23.64 -0.70
CA GLY A 672 12.43 -24.62 -0.30
C GLY A 672 11.04 -24.22 -0.78
N GLY A 673 10.05 -25.10 -0.63
CA GLY A 673 8.66 -24.79 -0.94
C GLY A 673 7.84 -26.02 -1.28
N ARG A 674 6.80 -25.84 -2.10
CA ARG A 674 5.95 -26.93 -2.62
C ARG A 674 6.14 -27.14 -4.12
N VAL A 675 6.12 -28.40 -4.54
CA VAL A 675 6.17 -28.83 -5.94
C VAL A 675 4.90 -29.61 -6.26
N ILE A 676 4.20 -29.20 -7.30
CA ILE A 676 2.96 -29.81 -7.77
C ILE A 676 3.32 -30.78 -8.89
N VAL A 677 3.21 -32.08 -8.62
CA VAL A 677 3.65 -33.16 -9.51
C VAL A 677 2.48 -34.06 -9.91
N ARG A 678 2.43 -34.48 -11.17
CA ARG A 678 1.56 -35.57 -11.61
C ARG A 678 2.24 -36.90 -11.29
N ASP A 679 1.58 -37.70 -10.48
CA ASP A 679 2.01 -39.05 -10.17
C ASP A 679 1.82 -39.95 -11.39
N SER A 680 2.89 -40.55 -11.92
CA SER A 680 2.84 -41.32 -13.17
C SER A 680 1.99 -42.58 -13.06
N ASP A 681 1.99 -43.25 -11.90
CA ASP A 681 1.33 -44.54 -11.69
C ASP A 681 -0.18 -44.39 -11.49
N SER A 682 -0.62 -43.36 -10.75
CA SER A 682 -2.04 -43.10 -10.47
C SER A 682 -2.67 -42.01 -11.32
N GLY A 683 -1.88 -41.26 -12.11
CA GLY A 683 -2.29 -40.08 -12.87
C GLY A 683 -2.69 -38.86 -12.00
N MET A 684 -2.76 -39.01 -10.68
CA MET A 684 -3.24 -38.01 -9.74
C MET A 684 -2.23 -36.87 -9.56
N VAL A 685 -2.72 -35.66 -9.33
CA VAL A 685 -1.86 -34.53 -8.95
C VAL A 685 -1.62 -34.55 -7.44
N LYS A 686 -0.36 -34.51 -7.03
CA LYS A 686 0.11 -34.53 -5.63
C LYS A 686 0.97 -33.29 -5.35
N SER A 687 0.94 -32.81 -4.12
CA SER A 687 1.89 -31.79 -3.63
C SER A 687 2.99 -32.49 -2.86
N LYS A 688 4.26 -32.25 -3.22
CA LYS A 688 5.44 -32.64 -2.43
C LYS A 688 6.08 -31.38 -1.82
N LEU A 689 6.67 -31.50 -0.64
CA LEU A 689 7.47 -30.43 -0.02
C LEU A 689 8.95 -30.68 -0.28
N VAL A 690 9.69 -29.62 -0.59
CA VAL A 690 11.14 -29.69 -0.84
C VAL A 690 11.87 -28.62 -0.02
N LYS A 691 13.07 -28.94 0.43
CA LYS A 691 13.99 -28.05 1.12
C LYS A 691 15.41 -28.54 0.81
N LEU A 692 16.30 -27.66 0.37
CA LEU A 692 17.71 -28.03 0.19
C LEU A 692 18.51 -27.66 1.45
N ASP A 693 19.34 -28.59 1.93
CA ASP A 693 20.12 -28.41 3.17
C ASP A 693 21.48 -27.71 2.96
N TRP A 694 21.69 -27.09 1.80
CA TRP A 694 22.87 -26.28 1.50
C TRP A 694 22.47 -25.00 0.75
N PRO A 695 23.21 -23.88 0.90
CA PRO A 695 22.93 -22.67 0.13
C PRO A 695 23.16 -22.91 -1.37
N ILE A 696 22.18 -22.50 -2.18
CA ILE A 696 22.20 -22.61 -3.64
C ILE A 696 22.23 -21.24 -4.34
N ALA A 697 22.01 -20.16 -3.59
CA ALA A 697 21.89 -18.81 -4.09
C ALA A 697 22.65 -17.81 -3.19
N ARG A 698 23.16 -16.74 -3.79
CA ARG A 698 23.65 -15.56 -3.05
C ARG A 698 23.40 -14.28 -3.85
N ILE A 699 23.16 -13.19 -3.14
CA ILE A 699 23.00 -11.84 -3.72
C ILE A 699 24.24 -11.03 -3.30
N PRO A 700 25.33 -10.98 -4.10
CA PRO A 700 26.59 -10.39 -3.68
C PRO A 700 26.60 -8.86 -3.80
N THR A 701 27.12 -8.14 -2.81
CA THR A 701 27.31 -6.69 -2.94
C THR A 701 28.32 -6.34 -4.03
N LEU A 702 28.14 -5.16 -4.65
CA LEU A 702 29.24 -4.54 -5.38
C LEU A 702 30.23 -3.94 -4.38
N ALA A 703 31.52 -4.26 -4.54
CA ALA A 703 32.54 -3.80 -3.61
C ALA A 703 32.63 -2.26 -3.52
N GLN A 704 32.75 -1.71 -2.31
CA GLN A 704 32.77 -0.26 -2.04
C GLN A 704 33.80 0.54 -2.87
N HIS A 705 34.87 -0.11 -3.33
CA HIS A 705 35.92 0.46 -4.18
C HIS A 705 35.40 0.99 -5.53
N PHE A 706 34.24 0.54 -6.00
CA PHE A 706 33.60 1.05 -7.23
C PHE A 706 32.94 2.42 -7.05
N GLY A 707 32.86 2.97 -5.82
CA GLY A 707 32.30 4.30 -5.57
C GLY A 707 30.77 4.32 -5.64
N ALA A 708 30.18 5.36 -6.23
CA ALA A 708 28.72 5.58 -6.23
C ALA A 708 27.86 4.37 -6.66
N PRO A 709 28.21 3.54 -7.67
CA PRO A 709 27.43 2.34 -8.03
C PRO A 709 27.34 1.27 -6.94
N SER A 710 28.18 1.34 -5.89
CA SER A 710 28.14 0.45 -4.71
C SER A 710 27.27 0.98 -3.57
N GLN A 711 26.60 2.13 -3.76
CA GLN A 711 25.69 2.72 -2.80
C GLN A 711 24.23 2.50 -3.25
N GLY A 712 23.34 2.27 -2.29
CA GLY A 712 21.91 2.09 -2.55
C GLY A 712 21.15 3.42 -2.71
N PRO A 713 19.83 3.38 -2.99
CA PRO A 713 19.00 2.18 -3.11
C PRO A 713 19.31 1.37 -4.38
N PHE A 714 19.24 0.05 -4.26
CA PHE A 714 19.50 -0.87 -5.37
C PHE A 714 18.19 -1.36 -5.99
N ASN A 715 18.13 -1.43 -7.32
CA ASN A 715 16.96 -1.94 -8.03
C ASN A 715 16.86 -3.48 -7.87
N LYS A 716 15.72 -3.94 -7.33
CA LYS A 716 15.50 -5.35 -6.97
C LYS A 716 15.51 -6.31 -8.18
N GLU A 717 15.13 -5.83 -9.36
CA GLU A 717 15.04 -6.63 -10.60
C GLU A 717 16.40 -6.83 -11.30
N THR A 718 17.32 -5.87 -11.18
CA THR A 718 18.57 -5.85 -11.97
C THR A 718 19.84 -5.99 -11.14
N GLN A 719 19.84 -5.53 -9.89
CA GLN A 719 21.01 -5.56 -9.00
C GLN A 719 20.89 -6.62 -7.91
N MET A 720 19.69 -6.94 -7.42
CA MET A 720 19.47 -7.95 -6.36
C MET A 720 19.20 -9.38 -6.90
N VAL A 721 19.61 -9.66 -8.13
CA VAL A 721 19.35 -10.96 -8.80
C VAL A 721 20.28 -12.04 -8.23
N PRO A 722 19.76 -13.11 -7.59
CA PRO A 722 20.60 -14.16 -7.03
C PRO A 722 21.43 -14.90 -8.07
N ILE A 723 22.70 -15.10 -7.78
CA ILE A 723 23.61 -16.00 -8.51
C ILE A 723 23.47 -17.40 -7.93
N ILE A 724 23.31 -18.40 -8.81
CA ILE A 724 23.10 -19.82 -8.45
C ILE A 724 24.16 -20.79 -9.01
N GLY A 725 25.19 -20.26 -9.66
CA GLY A 725 26.31 -21.07 -10.15
C GLY A 725 27.15 -20.39 -11.22
N VAL A 726 28.12 -21.14 -11.74
CA VAL A 726 29.05 -20.73 -12.79
C VAL A 726 28.82 -21.56 -14.05
N ASP A 727 29.00 -20.91 -15.20
CA ASP A 727 28.81 -21.42 -16.56
C ASP A 727 29.70 -20.60 -17.53
N ASN A 728 30.96 -21.02 -17.66
CA ASN A 728 31.96 -20.41 -18.56
C ASN A 728 32.07 -21.17 -19.90
N SER A 729 30.96 -21.74 -20.37
CA SER A 729 30.91 -22.56 -21.60
C SER A 729 31.11 -21.75 -22.89
N ASP A 730 31.00 -20.43 -22.79
CA ASP A 730 31.37 -19.43 -23.80
C ASP A 730 32.89 -19.26 -23.96
N LEU A 731 33.66 -19.44 -22.88
CA LEU A 731 35.12 -19.33 -22.87
C LEU A 731 35.83 -20.68 -23.05
N PHE A 732 35.24 -21.76 -22.54
CA PHE A 732 35.83 -23.10 -22.57
C PHE A 732 34.81 -24.12 -23.08
N GLN A 733 35.12 -24.79 -24.20
CA GLN A 733 34.32 -25.91 -24.70
C GLN A 733 34.44 -27.11 -23.77
N ALA A 734 33.61 -27.14 -22.73
CA ALA A 734 33.39 -28.32 -21.91
C ALA A 734 32.76 -29.43 -22.78
N PRO A 735 33.15 -30.70 -22.60
CA PRO A 735 32.43 -31.81 -23.21
C PRO A 735 30.95 -31.75 -22.79
N ALA A 736 30.03 -31.80 -23.76
CA ALA A 736 28.60 -31.81 -23.48
C ALA A 736 28.26 -33.02 -22.60
N ALA A 737 27.82 -32.78 -21.36
CA ALA A 737 27.47 -33.83 -20.42
C ALA A 737 26.27 -34.62 -20.97
N ALA A 738 26.48 -35.91 -21.27
CA ALA A 738 25.52 -36.77 -21.97
C ALA A 738 24.34 -37.26 -21.10
N ASP A 739 23.88 -36.42 -20.17
CA ASP A 739 22.65 -36.64 -19.40
C ASP A 739 21.45 -36.07 -20.14
N ALA A 740 20.33 -36.80 -20.09
CA ALA A 740 19.07 -36.44 -20.75
C ALA A 740 18.68 -34.97 -20.51
N SER A 741 18.71 -34.17 -21.58
CA SER A 741 18.30 -32.77 -21.55
C SER A 741 16.80 -32.66 -21.27
N ILE A 742 16.41 -31.66 -20.47
CA ILE A 742 14.99 -31.29 -20.38
C ILE A 742 14.54 -30.85 -21.77
N LYS A 743 13.47 -31.48 -22.27
CA LYS A 743 13.03 -31.31 -23.67
C LYS A 743 12.70 -29.83 -23.94
N PRO A 744 13.21 -29.22 -25.02
CA PRO A 744 12.73 -27.93 -25.49
C PRO A 744 11.24 -28.04 -25.86
N GLY A 745 10.41 -27.18 -25.29
CA GLY A 745 8.96 -27.19 -25.46
C GLY A 745 8.23 -26.53 -24.28
N ASP A 746 6.91 -26.54 -24.30
CA ASP A 746 6.05 -25.74 -23.40
C ASP A 746 5.84 -26.34 -22.00
N SER A 747 6.68 -27.28 -21.55
CA SER A 747 6.57 -27.87 -20.21
C SER A 747 7.10 -26.91 -19.13
N PHE A 748 6.50 -26.94 -17.93
CA PHE A 748 6.90 -26.06 -16.82
C PHE A 748 8.41 -26.18 -16.50
N ALA A 749 8.98 -27.38 -16.63
CA ALA A 749 10.39 -27.66 -16.38
C ALA A 749 11.34 -26.93 -17.34
N SER A 750 10.95 -26.68 -18.60
CA SER A 750 11.82 -26.03 -19.60
C SER A 750 12.07 -24.55 -19.29
N ALA A 751 11.10 -23.91 -18.60
CA ALA A 751 11.09 -22.52 -18.18
C ALA A 751 11.89 -22.24 -16.89
N GLN A 752 12.49 -23.26 -16.28
CA GLN A 752 13.30 -23.16 -15.06
C GLN A 752 14.79 -23.45 -15.36
N PRO A 753 15.73 -23.10 -14.46
CA PRO A 753 17.12 -23.51 -14.61
C PRO A 753 17.26 -25.03 -14.56
N GLU A 754 17.81 -25.65 -15.59
CA GLU A 754 17.86 -27.12 -15.73
C GLU A 754 18.58 -27.82 -14.57
N LYS A 755 19.69 -27.24 -14.08
CA LYS A 755 20.41 -27.74 -12.91
C LYS A 755 19.52 -27.74 -11.65
N LEU A 756 18.68 -26.71 -11.46
CA LEU A 756 17.74 -26.63 -10.34
C LEU A 756 16.66 -27.71 -10.46
N VAL A 757 16.04 -27.87 -11.64
CA VAL A 757 15.02 -28.92 -11.85
C VAL A 757 15.61 -30.31 -11.58
N ARG A 758 16.81 -30.63 -12.09
CA ARG A 758 17.48 -31.91 -11.84
C ARG A 758 17.73 -32.15 -10.34
N VAL A 759 18.11 -31.11 -9.58
CA VAL A 759 18.29 -31.20 -8.12
C VAL A 759 16.96 -31.43 -7.40
N ILE A 760 15.91 -30.66 -7.72
CA ILE A 760 14.57 -30.82 -7.12
C ILE A 760 13.97 -32.19 -7.46
N CYS A 761 14.15 -32.69 -8.69
CA CYS A 761 13.73 -34.03 -9.09
C CYS A 761 14.47 -35.13 -8.31
N LYS A 762 15.79 -34.98 -8.10
CA LYS A 762 16.59 -35.93 -7.31
C LYS A 762 16.11 -35.97 -5.85
N GLU A 763 15.92 -34.80 -5.23
CA GLU A 763 15.48 -34.67 -3.83
C GLU A 763 14.09 -35.28 -3.62
N LEU A 764 13.17 -34.99 -4.54
CA LEU A 764 11.78 -35.46 -4.46
C LEU A 764 11.54 -36.86 -5.04
N GLN A 765 12.56 -37.55 -5.54
CA GLN A 765 12.42 -38.84 -6.25
C GLN A 765 11.38 -38.74 -7.38
N ILE A 766 11.59 -37.79 -8.30
CA ILE A 766 10.79 -37.59 -9.52
C ILE A 766 11.66 -38.01 -10.71
N HIS A 767 11.24 -39.05 -11.43
CA HIS A 767 12.03 -39.62 -12.53
C HIS A 767 11.85 -38.88 -13.87
N ASP A 768 10.69 -38.26 -14.10
CA ASP A 768 10.39 -37.51 -15.32
C ASP A 768 10.08 -36.03 -14.97
N PRO A 769 10.96 -35.07 -15.34
CA PRO A 769 10.74 -33.65 -15.10
C PRO A 769 9.44 -33.09 -15.70
N ASP A 770 8.94 -33.65 -16.81
CA ASP A 770 7.70 -33.17 -17.46
C ASP A 770 6.44 -33.50 -16.61
N THR A 771 6.57 -34.30 -15.55
CA THR A 771 5.50 -34.50 -14.55
C THR A 771 5.33 -33.34 -13.57
N ILE A 772 6.31 -32.43 -13.47
CA ILE A 772 6.19 -31.22 -12.63
C ILE A 772 5.26 -30.25 -13.36
N LEU A 773 4.09 -29.98 -12.77
CA LEU A 773 3.08 -29.09 -13.34
C LEU A 773 3.31 -27.63 -12.94
N SER A 774 3.83 -27.40 -11.73
CA SER A 774 4.24 -26.10 -11.20
C SER A 774 5.03 -26.26 -9.90
N TRP A 775 5.65 -25.19 -9.43
CA TRP A 775 6.13 -25.07 -8.05
C TRP A 775 5.82 -23.70 -7.45
N GLU A 776 5.85 -23.63 -6.13
CA GLU A 776 5.99 -22.38 -5.38
C GLU A 776 7.20 -22.59 -4.46
N LEU A 777 8.35 -22.04 -4.88
CA LEU A 777 9.60 -22.11 -4.15
C LEU A 777 10.06 -20.70 -3.77
N GLU A 778 10.81 -20.61 -2.67
CA GLU A 778 11.26 -19.36 -2.08
C GLU A 778 12.69 -19.47 -1.54
N LEU A 779 13.46 -18.39 -1.64
CA LEU A 779 14.82 -18.30 -1.10
C LEU A 779 14.82 -17.79 0.34
N TYR A 780 15.60 -18.44 1.21
CA TYR A 780 15.65 -18.14 2.64
C TYR A 780 17.07 -18.20 3.20
N ASP A 781 17.36 -17.45 4.28
CA ASP A 781 18.63 -17.52 5.01
C ASP A 781 18.88 -18.94 5.53
N SER A 782 19.92 -19.59 4.99
CA SER A 782 20.30 -20.96 5.34
C SER A 782 21.03 -21.06 6.69
N GLN A 783 21.44 -19.93 7.28
CA GLN A 783 22.07 -19.90 8.60
C GLN A 783 21.07 -20.36 9.68
N ALA A 784 21.26 -21.57 10.20
CA ALA A 784 20.42 -22.17 11.25
C ALA A 784 20.16 -21.23 12.45
N ALA A 785 19.00 -21.34 13.09
CA ALA A 785 18.68 -20.57 14.28
C ALA A 785 19.54 -21.04 15.47
N ARG A 786 19.95 -20.09 16.33
CA ARG A 786 20.89 -20.33 17.44
C ARG A 786 20.59 -19.44 18.63
N LEU A 787 20.85 -19.97 19.82
CA LEU A 787 21.09 -19.16 21.02
C LEU A 787 22.33 -18.26 20.84
N GLY A 788 22.27 -17.06 21.38
CA GLY A 788 23.31 -16.03 21.28
C GLY A 788 23.24 -15.02 22.43
N GLY A 789 24.07 -13.98 22.37
CA GLY A 789 24.43 -13.21 23.57
C GLY A 789 25.54 -13.90 24.37
N LEU A 790 26.08 -13.22 25.39
CA LEU A 790 27.18 -13.77 26.20
C LEU A 790 26.70 -14.93 27.08
N GLU A 791 25.48 -14.81 27.63
CA GLU A 791 24.90 -15.78 28.56
C GLU A 791 23.84 -16.67 27.89
N LYS A 792 23.79 -16.70 26.55
CA LYS A 792 22.74 -17.36 25.74
C LYS A 792 21.33 -16.83 26.03
N ASP A 793 21.26 -15.54 26.34
CA ASP A 793 20.08 -14.76 26.66
C ASP A 793 19.24 -14.34 25.44
N LEU A 794 19.75 -14.55 24.22
CA LEU A 794 19.10 -14.19 22.95
C LEU A 794 18.91 -15.40 22.03
N ILE A 795 17.98 -15.30 21.08
CA ILE A 795 17.83 -16.20 19.93
C ILE A 795 18.00 -15.39 18.64
N PHE A 796 18.91 -15.84 17.77
CA PHE A 796 19.16 -15.28 16.44
C PHE A 796 18.59 -16.21 15.36
N ALA A 797 17.52 -15.79 14.69
CA ALA A 797 16.83 -16.57 13.66
C ALA A 797 16.29 -15.66 12.53
N GLY A 798 16.07 -16.22 11.34
CA GLY A 798 15.28 -15.57 10.29
C GLY A 798 13.82 -15.99 10.35
N ARG A 799 12.91 -15.18 9.79
CA ARG A 799 11.45 -15.44 9.72
C ARG A 799 10.79 -15.51 11.11
N ILE A 800 11.20 -14.67 12.06
CA ILE A 800 10.63 -14.63 13.41
C ILE A 800 9.17 -14.13 13.36
N ASP A 801 8.90 -13.11 12.53
CA ASP A 801 7.57 -12.75 12.00
C ASP A 801 6.89 -13.93 11.31
N ASP A 802 5.64 -14.31 11.65
CA ASP A 802 5.16 -14.48 13.03
C ASP A 802 5.26 -15.96 13.47
N LYS A 803 6.23 -16.67 12.90
CA LYS A 803 6.54 -18.05 13.31
C LYS A 803 6.91 -18.17 14.79
N LEU A 804 7.23 -17.06 15.48
CA LEU A 804 7.39 -16.99 16.93
C LEU A 804 6.06 -17.10 17.70
N CYS A 805 5.06 -16.23 17.48
CA CYS A 805 3.82 -16.32 18.24
C CYS A 805 2.99 -17.54 17.80
N CYS A 806 2.97 -17.88 16.51
CA CYS A 806 2.31 -19.09 16.03
C CYS A 806 2.92 -20.38 16.61
N TYR A 807 4.24 -20.47 16.77
CA TYR A 807 4.87 -21.60 17.48
C TYR A 807 4.42 -21.67 18.94
N ALA A 808 4.48 -20.54 19.66
CA ALA A 808 4.09 -20.48 21.07
C ALA A 808 2.60 -20.78 21.29
N ALA A 809 1.72 -20.33 20.40
CA ALA A 809 0.28 -20.61 20.44
C ALA A 809 -0.01 -22.11 20.22
N GLN A 810 0.68 -22.75 19.28
CA GLN A 810 0.53 -24.19 18.99
C GLN A 810 1.02 -25.07 20.14
N GLU A 811 2.20 -24.78 20.69
CA GLU A 811 2.73 -25.49 21.86
C GLU A 811 1.84 -25.25 23.10
N ALA A 812 1.28 -24.05 23.27
CA ALA A 812 0.30 -23.76 24.31
C ALA A 812 -0.99 -24.58 24.18
N LEU A 813 -1.54 -24.73 22.96
CA LEU A 813 -2.71 -25.58 22.72
C LEU A 813 -2.40 -27.05 22.99
N LEU A 814 -1.21 -27.53 22.61
CA LEU A 814 -0.72 -28.89 22.89
C LEU A 814 -0.53 -29.16 24.39
N ALA A 815 -0.01 -28.19 25.14
CA ALA A 815 0.24 -28.30 26.57
C ALA A 815 -1.00 -28.03 27.45
N SER A 816 -2.04 -27.38 26.91
CA SER A 816 -3.29 -27.07 27.62
C SER A 816 -3.99 -28.33 28.14
N SER A 817 -4.67 -28.22 29.29
CA SER A 817 -5.29 -29.37 29.94
C SER A 817 -6.69 -29.67 29.38
N ASP A 818 -7.01 -30.94 29.15
CA ASP A 818 -8.36 -31.41 28.78
C ASP A 818 -9.34 -31.41 29.97
N ASP A 819 -8.83 -31.19 31.19
CA ASP A 819 -9.60 -31.12 32.44
C ASP A 819 -9.79 -29.67 32.95
N LYS A 820 -9.29 -28.68 32.21
CA LYS A 820 -9.55 -27.25 32.44
C LYS A 820 -10.25 -26.63 31.23
N ALA A 821 -11.09 -25.63 31.47
CA ALA A 821 -11.94 -25.01 30.45
C ALA A 821 -12.64 -26.07 29.59
N THR A 822 -13.44 -26.91 30.26
CA THR A 822 -13.99 -28.15 29.70
C THR A 822 -15.30 -27.94 28.95
N GLU A 823 -15.85 -26.72 29.02
CA GLU A 823 -17.09 -26.27 28.38
C GLU A 823 -16.85 -25.44 27.11
N THR A 824 -15.60 -25.21 26.71
CA THR A 824 -15.16 -24.28 25.64
C THR A 824 -14.53 -25.00 24.45
N VAL A 825 -14.50 -24.36 23.27
CA VAL A 825 -13.59 -24.76 22.18
C VAL A 825 -12.28 -23.99 22.26
N LYS A 826 -11.16 -24.69 22.44
CA LYS A 826 -9.81 -24.09 22.40
C LYS A 826 -9.30 -24.14 20.98
N MET A 827 -8.81 -23.04 20.42
CA MET A 827 -8.46 -22.92 19.00
C MET A 827 -7.15 -22.15 18.79
N VAL A 828 -6.32 -22.67 17.87
CA VAL A 828 -5.19 -21.96 17.26
C VAL A 828 -5.44 -21.78 15.78
N GLY A 829 -5.37 -20.54 15.29
CA GLY A 829 -5.33 -20.20 13.88
C GLY A 829 -3.91 -19.80 13.43
N MET A 830 -3.56 -20.15 12.19
CA MET A 830 -2.33 -19.75 11.54
C MET A 830 -2.66 -19.36 10.10
N PHE A 831 -2.51 -18.08 9.77
CA PHE A 831 -2.85 -17.53 8.46
C PHE A 831 -1.61 -17.36 7.56
N ASP A 832 -1.87 -17.16 6.27
CA ASP A 832 -0.89 -16.89 5.20
C ASP A 832 -1.22 -15.52 4.61
N ASP A 833 -0.26 -14.91 3.92
CA ASP A 833 -0.43 -13.61 3.27
C ASP A 833 -0.79 -12.42 4.18
N GLU A 834 -0.47 -12.42 5.48
CA GLU A 834 -0.60 -11.22 6.33
C GLU A 834 0.22 -10.07 5.75
N GLU A 835 1.49 -10.34 5.42
CA GLU A 835 2.48 -9.37 4.98
C GLU A 835 2.15 -8.67 3.65
N ILE A 836 1.07 -9.09 2.99
CA ILE A 836 0.49 -8.47 1.80
C ILE A 836 -0.99 -8.06 1.98
N GLY A 837 -1.42 -7.86 3.23
CA GLY A 837 -2.74 -7.34 3.64
C GLY A 837 -3.80 -8.39 3.96
N SER A 838 -3.45 -9.68 4.06
CA SER A 838 -4.33 -10.81 4.39
C SER A 838 -5.57 -11.02 3.49
N GLN A 839 -5.63 -10.37 2.32
CA GLN A 839 -6.77 -10.34 1.39
C GLN A 839 -6.80 -11.48 0.35
N LEU A 840 -6.22 -12.64 0.66
CA LEU A 840 -6.31 -13.86 -0.16
C LEU A 840 -7.10 -14.96 0.54
N ARG A 841 -7.53 -15.99 -0.20
CA ARG A 841 -8.50 -17.01 0.28
C ARG A 841 -8.05 -17.79 1.53
N GLN A 842 -6.77 -17.74 1.86
CA GLN A 842 -6.16 -18.40 3.01
C GLN A 842 -5.73 -17.44 4.14
N GLY A 843 -5.66 -16.12 3.88
CA GLY A 843 -5.38 -15.10 4.89
C GLY A 843 -6.57 -14.77 5.80
N ALA A 844 -6.35 -13.92 6.80
CA ALA A 844 -7.31 -13.64 7.86
C ALA A 844 -8.56 -12.86 7.39
N GLN A 845 -8.46 -12.03 6.35
CA GLN A 845 -9.65 -11.38 5.76
C GLN A 845 -10.52 -12.35 4.94
N SER A 846 -10.10 -13.60 4.75
CA SER A 846 -10.91 -14.64 4.11
C SER A 846 -12.07 -15.15 5.00
N ASN A 847 -12.89 -16.05 4.47
CA ASN A 847 -13.88 -16.78 5.27
C ASN A 847 -13.30 -18.02 5.98
N PHE A 848 -11.98 -18.20 6.10
CA PHE A 848 -11.42 -19.44 6.67
C PHE A 848 -11.79 -19.59 8.16
N MET A 849 -11.50 -18.58 8.99
CA MET A 849 -11.91 -18.57 10.39
C MET A 849 -13.43 -18.69 10.54
N SER A 850 -14.18 -17.86 9.80
CA SER A 850 -15.65 -17.85 9.83
C SER A 850 -16.23 -19.24 9.52
N SER A 851 -15.75 -19.90 8.46
CA SER A 851 -16.24 -21.22 8.06
C SER A 851 -15.91 -22.29 9.10
N VAL A 852 -14.75 -22.26 9.76
CA VAL A 852 -14.43 -23.21 10.82
C VAL A 852 -15.32 -22.97 12.05
N PHE A 853 -15.45 -21.73 12.49
CA PHE A 853 -16.32 -21.30 13.58
C PHE A 853 -17.79 -21.71 13.36
N GLU A 854 -18.36 -21.38 12.20
CA GLU A 854 -19.73 -21.73 11.80
C GLU A 854 -19.94 -23.26 11.78
N ARG A 855 -19.00 -24.03 11.21
CA ARG A 855 -19.11 -25.50 11.08
C ARG A 855 -18.94 -26.25 12.41
N ILE A 856 -18.19 -25.69 13.36
CA ILE A 856 -18.14 -26.20 14.73
C ILE A 856 -19.46 -25.91 15.43
N THR A 857 -20.00 -24.70 15.27
CA THR A 857 -21.27 -24.26 15.84
C THR A 857 -22.46 -25.09 15.31
N GLU A 858 -22.51 -25.35 14.01
CA GLU A 858 -23.47 -26.25 13.34
C GLU A 858 -23.38 -27.67 13.88
N ALA A 859 -22.17 -28.25 13.93
CA ALA A 859 -21.99 -29.63 14.37
C ALA A 859 -22.30 -29.85 15.86
N MET A 860 -22.20 -28.80 16.69
CA MET A 860 -22.53 -28.84 18.12
C MET A 860 -23.97 -28.37 18.42
N ALA A 861 -24.80 -28.12 17.41
CA ALA A 861 -26.24 -27.88 17.59
C ALA A 861 -27.00 -29.22 17.84
N PRO A 862 -28.02 -29.25 18.73
CA PRO A 862 -28.80 -30.47 19.00
C PRO A 862 -29.59 -30.99 17.79
N SER A 863 -29.92 -30.11 16.84
CA SER A 863 -30.58 -30.42 15.58
C SER A 863 -30.25 -29.34 14.54
N ALA A 864 -30.49 -29.63 13.26
CA ALA A 864 -30.34 -28.64 12.19
C ALA A 864 -31.24 -27.41 12.40
N ASP A 865 -32.46 -27.59 12.89
CA ASP A 865 -33.42 -26.51 13.17
C ASP A 865 -33.00 -25.60 14.35
N TYR A 866 -32.06 -26.06 15.19
CA TYR A 866 -31.47 -25.26 16.28
C TYR A 866 -30.27 -24.43 15.80
N TYR A 867 -29.67 -24.77 14.66
CA TYR A 867 -28.61 -23.96 14.05
C TYR A 867 -29.19 -22.75 13.30
N GLY A 868 -28.59 -21.58 13.49
CA GLY A 868 -29.05 -20.34 12.88
C GLY A 868 -28.31 -19.11 13.41
N PRO A 869 -28.61 -17.91 12.89
CA PRO A 869 -27.85 -16.70 13.17
C PRO A 869 -27.83 -16.33 14.66
N ASN A 870 -28.89 -16.59 15.41
CA ASN A 870 -28.93 -16.32 16.86
C ASN A 870 -27.88 -17.16 17.62
N LEU A 871 -27.79 -18.46 17.33
CA LEU A 871 -26.77 -19.33 17.93
C LEU A 871 -25.35 -18.93 17.52
N VAL A 872 -25.15 -18.58 16.24
CA VAL A 872 -23.85 -18.11 15.74
C VAL A 872 -23.43 -16.82 16.46
N SER A 873 -24.33 -15.83 16.60
CA SER A 873 -24.06 -14.59 17.34
C SER A 873 -23.83 -14.82 18.83
N GLN A 874 -24.60 -15.70 19.49
CA GLN A 874 -24.39 -16.06 20.90
C GLN A 874 -23.01 -16.69 21.11
N THR A 875 -22.65 -17.64 20.25
CA THR A 875 -21.34 -18.31 20.27
C THR A 875 -20.21 -17.31 20.03
N ALA A 876 -20.42 -16.28 19.19
CA ALA A 876 -19.44 -15.24 18.90
C ALA A 876 -19.25 -14.26 20.07
N ALA A 877 -20.33 -13.79 20.70
CA ALA A 877 -20.27 -12.90 21.85
C ALA A 877 -19.57 -13.56 23.06
N ASN A 878 -19.84 -14.85 23.27
CA ASN A 878 -19.18 -15.67 24.29
C ASN A 878 -17.74 -16.07 23.91
N SER A 879 -17.28 -15.79 22.68
CA SER A 879 -15.89 -16.07 22.25
C SER A 879 -14.95 -14.91 22.54
N PHE A 880 -13.66 -15.21 22.67
CA PHE A 880 -12.61 -14.21 22.81
C PHE A 880 -11.43 -14.54 21.90
N PHE A 881 -10.94 -13.52 21.19
CA PHE A 881 -9.90 -13.67 20.17
C PHE A 881 -8.62 -12.93 20.53
N VAL A 882 -7.59 -13.71 20.85
CA VAL A 882 -6.22 -13.24 20.97
C VAL A 882 -5.58 -13.25 19.59
N SER A 883 -5.52 -12.08 18.96
CA SER A 883 -4.60 -11.83 17.86
C SER A 883 -3.18 -11.87 18.43
N SER A 884 -2.41 -12.86 18.00
CA SER A 884 -1.05 -13.10 18.44
C SER A 884 -0.10 -12.75 17.31
N ASP A 885 0.64 -11.67 17.47
CA ASP A 885 1.54 -11.12 16.45
C ASP A 885 2.77 -10.54 17.12
N VAL A 886 3.95 -10.61 16.51
CA VAL A 886 5.21 -10.20 17.15
C VAL A 886 5.28 -8.69 17.39
N ILE A 887 5.88 -8.29 18.52
CA ILE A 887 5.91 -6.88 18.96
C ILE A 887 7.33 -6.32 18.94
N HIS A 888 7.48 -5.02 18.66
CA HIS A 888 8.77 -4.34 18.75
C HIS A 888 9.32 -4.30 20.20
N ALA A 889 10.34 -5.09 20.49
CA ALA A 889 11.17 -4.90 21.67
C ALA A 889 11.97 -3.59 21.57
N VAL A 890 12.32 -3.00 22.70
CA VAL A 890 13.04 -1.72 22.77
C VAL A 890 14.48 -1.86 22.24
N ASN A 891 14.78 -1.17 21.14
CA ASN A 891 16.12 -1.14 20.56
C ASN A 891 16.95 -0.02 21.23
N PRO A 892 18.00 -0.35 22.02
CA PRO A 892 18.76 0.65 22.78
C PRO A 892 19.51 1.66 21.91
N ASN A 893 19.71 1.37 20.62
CA ASN A 893 20.38 2.28 19.68
C ASN A 893 19.43 3.34 19.10
N PHE A 894 18.10 3.20 19.31
CA PHE A 894 17.07 4.05 18.71
C PHE A 894 15.97 4.43 19.72
N LEU A 895 16.33 4.64 20.98
CA LEU A 895 15.38 4.94 22.08
C LEU A 895 14.42 6.09 21.78
N ASN A 896 14.85 7.06 20.96
CA ASN A 896 14.02 8.19 20.51
C ASN A 896 12.79 7.76 19.67
N ALA A 897 12.80 6.58 19.05
CA ALA A 897 11.69 6.04 18.26
C ALA A 897 10.64 5.30 19.10
N TYR A 898 10.91 5.04 20.38
CA TYR A 898 10.01 4.30 21.27
C TYR A 898 9.25 5.26 22.20
N LEU A 899 8.07 4.83 22.66
CA LEU A 899 7.28 5.55 23.65
C LEU A 899 7.69 5.13 25.07
N GLU A 900 7.99 6.10 25.92
CA GLU A 900 8.36 5.87 27.31
C GLU A 900 7.26 5.09 28.05
N ASN A 901 7.65 4.16 28.92
CA ASN A 901 6.78 3.21 29.62
C ASN A 901 6.03 2.18 28.74
N HIS A 902 6.04 2.33 27.40
CA HIS A 902 5.36 1.44 26.44
C HIS A 902 6.39 0.73 25.53
N SER A 903 7.48 0.27 26.16
CA SER A 903 8.72 -0.19 25.53
C SER A 903 9.10 -1.59 26.04
N PRO A 904 8.59 -2.68 25.45
CA PRO A 904 8.83 -4.04 25.91
C PRO A 904 10.30 -4.47 25.88
N ARG A 905 10.68 -5.36 26.80
CA ARG A 905 12.02 -5.94 26.92
C ARG A 905 11.98 -7.45 26.67
N LEU A 906 13.10 -7.98 26.18
CA LEU A 906 13.31 -9.41 25.99
C LEU A 906 13.42 -10.13 27.36
N ASN A 907 13.05 -11.41 27.39
CA ASN A 907 13.06 -12.31 28.55
C ASN A 907 12.19 -11.86 29.75
N VAL A 908 11.18 -11.01 29.52
CA VAL A 908 10.28 -10.51 30.58
C VAL A 908 8.88 -11.10 30.47
N GLY A 909 8.33 -11.20 29.27
CA GLY A 909 6.98 -11.71 29.02
C GLY A 909 6.31 -11.06 27.79
N VAL A 910 5.17 -11.63 27.39
CA VAL A 910 4.36 -11.14 26.26
C VAL A 910 3.94 -9.68 26.50
N ALA A 911 3.99 -8.86 25.46
CA ALA A 911 3.47 -7.50 25.48
C ALA A 911 2.04 -7.45 24.95
N VAL A 912 1.20 -6.56 25.48
CA VAL A 912 -0.06 -6.18 24.84
C VAL A 912 0.24 -5.06 23.85
N SER A 913 -0.22 -5.18 22.61
CA SER A 913 -0.14 -4.10 21.61
C SER A 913 -1.39 -3.23 21.71
N ALA A 914 -1.22 -1.93 21.85
CA ALA A 914 -2.30 -0.95 21.85
C ALA A 914 -2.02 0.16 20.83
N ASP A 915 -3.08 0.62 20.15
CA ASP A 915 -3.06 1.78 19.27
C ASP A 915 -4.44 2.46 19.32
N SER A 916 -4.45 3.80 19.42
CA SER A 916 -5.68 4.60 19.50
C SER A 916 -6.39 4.84 18.16
N ASN A 917 -5.86 4.33 17.05
CA ASN A 917 -6.31 4.59 15.68
C ASN A 917 -6.89 3.34 14.98
N GLY A 918 -6.96 2.20 15.68
CA GLY A 918 -7.52 0.95 15.15
C GLY A 918 -6.56 0.10 14.32
N HIS A 919 -5.24 0.34 14.40
CA HIS A 919 -4.24 -0.60 13.88
C HIS A 919 -4.21 -1.92 14.68
N MET A 920 -4.62 -1.85 15.95
CA MET A 920 -4.78 -2.96 16.90
C MET A 920 -6.25 -3.00 17.35
N THR A 921 -6.76 -4.18 17.72
CA THR A 921 -8.14 -4.38 18.22
C THR A 921 -8.27 -4.25 19.75
N THR A 922 -7.15 -4.09 20.47
CA THR A 922 -7.08 -4.01 21.93
C THR A 922 -7.89 -2.85 22.52
N ASP A 923 -8.84 -3.17 23.39
CA ASP A 923 -9.59 -2.20 24.21
C ASP A 923 -9.37 -2.41 25.73
N SER A 924 -10.07 -1.61 26.55
CA SER A 924 -9.94 -1.66 28.01
C SER A 924 -10.51 -2.93 28.65
N VAL A 925 -11.59 -3.49 28.09
CA VAL A 925 -12.21 -4.73 28.58
C VAL A 925 -11.28 -5.90 28.32
N SER A 926 -10.78 -5.99 27.08
CA SER A 926 -9.88 -7.05 26.61
C SER A 926 -8.52 -6.97 27.29
N TYR A 927 -7.99 -5.77 27.56
CA TYR A 927 -6.80 -5.58 28.38
C TYR A 927 -7.01 -6.04 29.83
N GLY A 928 -8.17 -5.74 30.43
CA GLY A 928 -8.56 -6.25 31.74
C GLY A 928 -8.63 -7.79 31.78
N PHE A 929 -9.23 -8.39 30.75
CA PHE A 929 -9.34 -9.84 30.58
C PHE A 929 -7.96 -10.50 30.54
N ILE A 930 -7.05 -10.07 29.65
CA ILE A 930 -5.72 -10.69 29.54
C ILE A 930 -4.87 -10.46 30.79
N GLN A 931 -5.00 -9.31 31.46
CA GLN A 931 -4.37 -9.10 32.78
C GLN A 931 -4.87 -10.10 33.82
N ARG A 932 -6.16 -10.44 33.80
CA ARG A 932 -6.74 -11.41 34.74
C ARG A 932 -6.29 -12.84 34.44
N VAL A 933 -6.17 -13.20 33.17
CA VAL A 933 -5.52 -14.46 32.73
C VAL A 933 -4.06 -14.52 33.20
N ALA A 934 -3.26 -13.49 32.93
CA ALA A 934 -1.85 -13.46 33.28
C ALA A 934 -1.61 -13.63 34.79
N LYS A 935 -2.45 -12.98 35.63
CA LYS A 935 -2.47 -13.15 37.09
C LYS A 935 -2.84 -14.57 37.56
N LYS A 936 -3.49 -15.40 36.74
CA LYS A 936 -3.82 -16.81 37.06
C LYS A 936 -2.74 -17.81 36.65
N CYS A 937 -1.90 -17.49 35.66
CA CYS A 937 -0.78 -18.33 35.22
C CYS A 937 0.63 -17.82 35.62
N ASP A 938 0.69 -16.81 36.49
CA ASP A 938 1.92 -16.09 36.91
C ASP A 938 2.76 -15.56 35.73
N ALA A 939 2.09 -15.18 34.64
CA ALA A 939 2.73 -14.55 33.49
C ALA A 939 2.86 -13.04 33.72
N LYS A 940 3.99 -12.47 33.32
CA LYS A 940 4.18 -11.02 33.27
C LYS A 940 3.71 -10.49 31.91
N LEU A 941 2.89 -9.45 31.94
CA LEU A 941 2.54 -8.68 30.75
C LEU A 941 3.38 -7.41 30.69
N GLN A 942 3.76 -7.06 29.47
CA GLN A 942 4.30 -5.75 29.10
C GLN A 942 3.26 -4.99 28.27
N VAL A 943 3.54 -3.74 27.90
CA VAL A 943 2.69 -2.95 27.00
C VAL A 943 3.56 -2.33 25.91
N PHE A 944 3.07 -2.37 24.68
CA PHE A 944 3.58 -1.62 23.54
C PHE A 944 2.51 -0.66 23.03
N HIS A 945 2.93 0.56 22.69
CA HIS A 945 2.16 1.54 21.95
C HIS A 945 3.16 2.42 21.21
N ILE A 946 2.86 2.79 19.96
CA ILE A 946 3.72 3.70 19.19
C ILE A 946 3.76 5.10 19.82
N ARG A 947 4.78 5.90 19.50
CA ARG A 947 4.74 7.34 19.79
C ARG A 947 3.69 8.03 18.90
N ASN A 948 3.10 9.12 19.39
CA ASN A 948 2.10 9.92 18.65
C ASN A 948 2.64 10.55 17.34
N ASP A 949 3.97 10.60 17.16
CA ASP A 949 4.67 11.12 15.99
C ASP A 949 5.27 10.01 15.10
N SER A 950 4.87 8.75 15.33
CA SER A 950 5.38 7.56 14.64
C SER A 950 4.27 6.76 13.95
N ARG A 951 4.64 5.88 13.02
CA ARG A 951 3.71 4.99 12.29
C ARG A 951 3.62 3.62 12.97
N SER A 952 2.42 3.03 13.01
CA SER A 952 2.20 1.63 13.41
C SER A 952 2.24 0.65 12.22
N GLY A 953 2.59 -0.61 12.49
CA GLY A 953 2.13 -1.74 11.68
C GLY A 953 0.62 -1.99 11.87
N GLY A 954 0.04 -2.91 11.13
CA GLY A 954 -1.27 -3.52 11.42
C GLY A 954 -1.08 -4.99 11.77
N THR A 955 -2.16 -5.69 12.09
CA THR A 955 -2.19 -7.14 12.37
C THR A 955 -3.48 -7.77 11.84
N ILE A 956 -3.62 -9.09 11.97
CA ILE A 956 -4.90 -9.79 11.72
C ILE A 956 -6.01 -9.47 12.75
N GLY A 957 -5.71 -8.71 13.80
CA GLY A 957 -6.60 -8.42 14.93
C GLY A 957 -7.88 -7.71 14.52
N PRO A 958 -7.80 -6.43 14.08
CA PRO A 958 -8.95 -5.69 13.55
C PRO A 958 -9.63 -6.41 12.37
N MET A 959 -8.85 -7.11 11.54
CA MET A 959 -9.34 -7.83 10.36
C MET A 959 -10.31 -8.97 10.71
N THR A 960 -9.98 -9.74 11.75
CA THR A 960 -10.76 -10.91 12.18
C THR A 960 -11.88 -10.50 13.15
N SER A 961 -11.57 -9.59 14.08
CA SER A 961 -12.52 -9.01 15.04
C SER A 961 -13.72 -8.37 14.32
N SER A 962 -13.48 -7.44 13.39
CA SER A 962 -14.56 -6.77 12.63
C SER A 962 -15.36 -7.71 11.72
N ARG A 963 -14.79 -8.87 11.34
CA ARG A 963 -15.44 -9.87 10.48
C ARG A 963 -16.36 -10.82 11.25
N LEU A 964 -16.08 -11.09 12.53
CA LEU A 964 -16.78 -12.10 13.33
C LEU A 964 -17.47 -11.57 14.60
N GLY A 965 -17.19 -10.34 15.02
CA GLY A 965 -17.80 -9.72 16.20
C GLY A 965 -17.27 -10.28 17.53
N PHE A 966 -16.08 -10.89 17.53
CA PHE A 966 -15.44 -11.38 18.76
C PHE A 966 -14.89 -10.22 19.60
N ARG A 967 -15.03 -10.29 20.93
CA ARG A 967 -14.19 -9.50 21.85
C ARG A 967 -12.73 -9.93 21.64
N ALA A 968 -11.80 -8.98 21.50
CA ALA A 968 -10.49 -9.30 20.94
C ALA A 968 -9.36 -8.40 21.44
N ILE A 969 -8.12 -8.91 21.36
CA ILE A 969 -6.90 -8.24 21.79
C ILE A 969 -5.74 -8.55 20.85
N ASP A 970 -4.83 -7.61 20.64
CA ASP A 970 -3.50 -7.85 20.07
C ASP A 970 -2.46 -8.00 21.18
N VAL A 971 -1.77 -9.15 21.22
CA VAL A 971 -0.65 -9.40 22.14
C VAL A 971 0.48 -10.11 21.39
N GLY A 972 1.71 -9.96 21.87
CA GLY A 972 2.88 -10.34 21.08
C GLY A 972 4.13 -10.62 21.85
N ILE A 973 4.92 -11.53 21.31
CA ILE A 973 6.24 -11.87 21.85
C ILE A 973 7.24 -10.80 21.33
N PRO A 974 8.00 -10.13 22.22
CA PRO A 974 8.88 -9.04 21.79
C PRO A 974 10.07 -9.52 20.93
N GLN A 975 10.34 -8.82 19.83
CA GLN A 975 11.53 -9.00 18.98
C GLN A 975 12.21 -7.69 18.58
N LEU A 976 13.52 -7.77 18.34
CA LEU A 976 14.35 -6.76 17.68
C LEU A 976 14.53 -7.12 16.21
N SER A 977 14.65 -6.09 15.37
CA SER A 977 14.90 -6.25 13.93
C SER A 977 13.83 -7.06 13.19
N MET A 978 12.55 -6.84 13.56
CA MET A 978 11.37 -7.19 12.77
C MET A 978 11.60 -6.89 11.28
N HIS A 979 11.07 -7.74 10.40
CA HIS A 979 11.25 -7.71 8.94
C HIS A 979 12.69 -7.89 8.42
N SER A 980 13.70 -8.09 9.28
CA SER A 980 15.04 -8.51 8.84
C SER A 980 15.04 -9.95 8.34
N ILE A 981 15.88 -10.28 7.35
CA ILE A 981 16.15 -11.69 7.00
C ILE A 981 16.67 -12.49 8.21
N ARG A 982 17.24 -11.80 9.21
CA ARG A 982 17.64 -12.35 10.50
C ARG A 982 17.32 -11.36 11.62
N ALA A 983 16.32 -11.69 12.44
CA ALA A 983 15.82 -10.92 13.56
C ALA A 983 16.36 -11.47 14.90
N THR A 984 15.87 -10.98 16.04
CA THR A 984 16.32 -11.41 17.38
C THR A 984 15.21 -11.33 18.42
N THR A 985 15.06 -12.34 19.27
CA THR A 985 14.20 -12.31 20.47
C THR A 985 15.00 -12.82 21.68
N GLY A 986 14.46 -12.77 22.90
CA GLY A 986 15.08 -13.37 24.07
C GLY A 986 14.98 -14.90 24.04
N SER A 987 15.90 -15.59 24.72
CA SER A 987 15.87 -17.06 24.73
C SER A 987 14.70 -17.65 25.52
N LEU A 988 14.16 -16.94 26.51
CA LEU A 988 12.99 -17.37 27.29
C LEU A 988 11.66 -16.95 26.65
N ASP A 989 11.66 -15.95 25.76
CA ASP A 989 10.45 -15.33 25.20
C ASP A 989 9.50 -16.31 24.47
N PRO A 990 9.97 -17.33 23.69
CA PRO A 990 9.07 -18.36 23.15
C PRO A 990 8.27 -19.09 24.23
N GLY A 991 8.93 -19.50 25.33
CA GLY A 991 8.30 -20.22 26.42
C GLY A 991 7.44 -19.34 27.34
N LEU A 992 7.76 -18.04 27.45
CA LEU A 992 6.90 -17.04 28.10
C LEU A 992 5.62 -16.80 27.29
N GLY A 993 5.69 -16.87 25.96
CA GLY A 993 4.54 -16.95 25.07
C GLY A 993 3.66 -18.18 25.37
N VAL A 994 4.27 -19.37 25.43
CA VAL A 994 3.57 -20.61 25.79
C VAL A 994 2.88 -20.50 27.16
N GLN A 995 3.55 -19.91 28.16
CA GLN A 995 2.98 -19.70 29.50
C GLN A 995 1.69 -18.85 29.47
N LEU A 996 1.67 -17.73 28.74
CA LEU A 996 0.48 -16.89 28.64
C LEU A 996 -0.63 -17.56 27.82
N PHE A 997 -0.34 -18.05 26.62
CA PHE A 997 -1.36 -18.63 25.74
C PHE A 997 -1.96 -19.92 26.34
N LYS A 998 -1.14 -20.74 27.03
CA LYS A 998 -1.67 -21.88 27.81
C LYS A 998 -2.53 -21.40 28.96
N GLY A 999 -2.11 -20.34 29.65
CA GLY A 999 -2.89 -19.69 30.71
C GLY A 999 -4.27 -19.23 30.21
N PHE A 1000 -4.34 -18.63 29.03
CA PHE A 1000 -5.58 -18.26 28.36
C PHE A 1000 -6.47 -19.49 28.10
N PHE A 1001 -5.95 -20.52 27.42
CA PHE A 1001 -6.70 -21.75 27.15
C PHE A 1001 -7.12 -22.53 28.41
N ASP A 1002 -6.34 -22.46 29.51
CA ASP A 1002 -6.62 -23.16 30.77
C ASP A 1002 -7.61 -22.40 31.67
N HIS A 1003 -7.67 -21.06 31.60
CA HIS A 1003 -8.46 -20.23 32.52
C HIS A 1003 -9.58 -19.41 31.87
N PHE A 1004 -9.74 -19.49 30.54
CA PHE A 1004 -10.75 -18.75 29.76
C PHE A 1004 -12.11 -18.66 30.46
N GLU A 1005 -12.78 -19.79 30.70
CA GLU A 1005 -14.13 -19.84 31.30
C GLU A 1005 -14.21 -19.24 32.69
N GLU A 1006 -13.14 -19.31 33.46
CA GLU A 1006 -13.11 -18.78 34.83
C GLU A 1006 -13.00 -17.25 34.79
N VAL A 1007 -12.22 -16.71 33.85
CA VAL A 1007 -12.08 -15.26 33.63
C VAL A 1007 -13.31 -14.68 32.94
N ASP A 1008 -13.85 -15.34 31.91
CA ASP A 1008 -15.02 -14.85 31.17
C ASP A 1008 -16.26 -14.68 32.06
N ARG A 1009 -16.46 -15.58 33.03
CA ARG A 1009 -17.49 -15.43 34.07
C ARG A 1009 -17.28 -14.26 35.03
N GLU A 1010 -16.08 -13.70 35.14
CA GLU A 1010 -15.81 -12.45 35.87
C GLU A 1010 -16.15 -11.20 35.03
N PHE A 1011 -16.39 -11.36 33.72
CA PHE A 1011 -16.67 -10.30 32.73
C PHE A 1011 -18.04 -10.47 32.04
N ALA A 1012 -18.93 -11.31 32.57
CA ALA A 1012 -20.19 -11.68 31.90
C ALA A 1012 -21.22 -10.55 31.75
N ASP A 1013 -21.04 -9.43 32.47
CA ASP A 1013 -21.87 -8.21 32.36
C ASP A 1013 -21.25 -7.16 31.39
N LEU A 1014 -20.23 -7.53 30.58
CA LEU A 1014 -19.46 -6.66 29.66
C LEU A 1014 -19.32 -7.22 28.22
#